data_AF-A0A9P6T0I8-F1
#
_entry.id   AF-A0A9P6T0I8-F1
#
_cell.length_a   1.000
_cell.length_b   1.000
_cell.length_c   1.000
_cell.angle_alpha   90.00
_cell.angle_beta   90.00
_cell.angle_gamma   90.00
#
_symmetry.space_group_name_H-M   'P 1'
#
loop_
_entity.id
_entity.type
_entity.pdbx_description
1 polymer ?
#
loop_
_entity_poly.entity_id
_entity_poly.type
_entity_poly.pdbx_seq_one_letter_code
_entity_poly.pdbx_strand_id
1 'polypeptide(L)'
;MAKGKNKNRNRNATSTRAKSTQDFQSQVFAEPVSSTPTPKSQYHHYIPRFILKTFSDRSMGIKGDPQIMVYDVKTQRITQEDVGKAYGIRDMYRDLNLDDCMQFEKLLANLESAAATFVHTIRSGSKDVSITRAKLLDFKKFLAIMMYRHEGRRRQYYEELFDIETRLSIQRHMRFNKINDIRDVWFENLKWIIKTPVHEINKELEKVNKLVLGELTEYEGPIHSAELMDFGHMTWNYYVVVLANRLYMDDIVKSMPCRKSWFEEFYSIPDCDYINKNVRGAKHFTPDDLFKYLRIVIPKQRVWLVNGIFLDEGHKESGEWLRAVTEQRKNKKWPPEEPPIKVYGVSNQKIIQEDIGRVYGIQDMYRDLNFDDCMKFEKLLGKLECIVATFVQKILSEPNDISLKRTDVTDFKKFLFIMMYRHENRRNQYYDEKFDHNTRLSLQNHMRSNNIKNVREVWFENLKWIIETPLDDVNKELSKVRGIMGLIESMSHKWPIHVVELMDYGHVTFNYICVWKAQEGSEFILSDNCFGCYEGQSAAFPFHHFYVVSPQYAVVLVNRLYMMDGAIQNMGFRKSWFEEFHAIPNCVYVNKNMRGKQDFSPNDVFTYQRIVIPKQKVWLVNSIFLDARHKSLSHKSNAAMYRSLVFYEKVKDELFTNKHDYSVLKRQLFVEMNRTHSA
;
A
#
# COMPACT_ATOMS: atom_id res chain seq x y z
N MET A 1 8.87 -65.05 -40.72
CA MET A 1 9.37 -65.56 -42.02
C MET A 1 8.57 -64.82 -43.10
N ALA A 2 9.16 -63.88 -43.85
CA ALA A 2 9.67 -64.05 -45.22
C ALA A 2 8.61 -64.63 -46.20
N LYS A 3 8.29 -64.04 -47.36
CA LYS A 3 9.08 -63.23 -48.32
C LYS A 3 8.20 -62.24 -49.11
N GLY A 4 8.79 -61.23 -49.77
CA GLY A 4 8.07 -60.36 -50.73
C GLY A 4 8.87 -59.20 -51.35
N LYS A 5 9.98 -59.48 -52.05
CA LYS A 5 10.70 -58.54 -52.96
C LYS A 5 10.01 -58.55 -54.34
N ASN A 6 10.08 -57.61 -55.29
CA ASN A 6 10.61 -56.25 -55.47
C ASN A 6 10.58 -55.99 -57.01
N LYS A 7 10.20 -54.81 -57.51
CA LYS A 7 10.47 -54.29 -58.88
C LYS A 7 9.88 -52.85 -58.96
N ASN A 8 10.61 -51.72 -59.01
CA ASN A 8 11.85 -51.29 -59.65
C ASN A 8 11.65 -50.59 -61.01
N ARG A 9 11.81 -49.26 -61.03
CA ARG A 9 12.19 -48.40 -62.16
C ARG A 9 12.66 -47.04 -61.63
N ASN A 10 13.26 -46.21 -62.47
CA ASN A 10 14.68 -45.84 -62.35
C ASN A 10 14.90 -44.40 -62.89
N ARG A 11 16.13 -43.87 -62.81
CA ARG A 11 16.66 -42.56 -63.30
C ARG A 11 16.53 -41.40 -62.28
N ASN A 12 17.56 -40.61 -61.95
CA ASN A 12 18.95 -40.54 -62.46
C ASN A 12 20.00 -40.20 -61.36
N ALA A 13 21.26 -40.57 -61.62
CA ALA A 13 22.48 -40.26 -60.88
C ALA A 13 22.74 -38.74 -60.72
N THR A 14 23.05 -38.19 -59.54
CA THR A 14 24.35 -38.13 -58.83
C THR A 14 25.57 -37.65 -59.63
N SER A 15 26.13 -36.49 -59.26
CA SER A 15 27.57 -36.31 -59.09
C SER A 15 27.88 -35.21 -58.07
N THR A 16 29.04 -35.31 -57.41
CA THR A 16 29.40 -34.61 -56.18
C THR A 16 30.59 -33.66 -56.32
N ARG A 17 30.66 -32.68 -55.40
CA ARG A 17 31.89 -32.17 -54.72
C ARG A 17 32.84 -31.24 -55.51
N ALA A 18 32.95 -29.99 -55.05
CA ALA A 18 34.18 -29.44 -54.46
C ALA A 18 33.91 -28.11 -53.70
N LYS A 19 34.77 -27.77 -52.74
CA LYS A 19 34.85 -26.45 -52.09
C LYS A 19 36.07 -25.70 -52.66
N SER A 20 35.97 -24.38 -52.81
CA SER A 20 37.12 -23.47 -52.65
C SER A 20 36.64 -22.09 -52.16
N THR A 21 37.56 -21.31 -51.62
CA THR A 21 37.32 -20.19 -50.70
C THR A 21 37.59 -18.83 -51.36
N GLN A 22 36.95 -17.76 -50.84
CA GLN A 22 37.37 -16.35 -50.94
C GLN A 22 37.28 -15.68 -52.35
N ASP A 23 37.00 -14.38 -52.51
CA ASP A 23 37.10 -13.21 -51.61
C ASP A 23 36.01 -12.11 -51.81
N PHE A 24 35.84 -11.29 -50.76
CA PHE A 24 35.49 -9.84 -50.68
C PHE A 24 34.25 -9.17 -51.38
N GLN A 25 33.39 -8.59 -50.51
CA GLN A 25 32.64 -7.29 -50.59
C GLN A 25 31.66 -7.05 -51.79
N SER A 26 30.45 -6.50 -51.63
CA SER A 26 29.96 -5.41 -50.75
C SER A 26 28.42 -5.38 -50.59
N GLN A 27 27.91 -4.56 -49.66
CA GLN A 27 26.53 -3.98 -49.57
C GLN A 27 25.34 -4.97 -49.40
N VAL A 28 24.73 -5.13 -48.22
CA VAL A 28 23.87 -4.18 -47.47
C VAL A 28 22.53 -3.87 -48.16
N PHE A 29 21.49 -4.60 -47.75
CA PHE A 29 20.18 -4.05 -47.36
C PHE A 29 19.59 -4.97 -46.28
N ALA A 30 19.39 -4.45 -45.08
CA ALA A 30 18.78 -5.17 -43.96
C ALA A 30 17.42 -4.53 -43.63
N GLU A 31 16.33 -5.28 -43.81
CA GLU A 31 15.03 -4.88 -43.28
C GLU A 31 14.99 -5.12 -41.76
N PRO A 32 14.37 -4.21 -40.98
CA PRO A 32 14.35 -4.34 -39.53
C PRO A 32 13.34 -5.41 -39.09
N VAL A 33 13.86 -6.56 -38.64
CA VAL A 33 13.05 -7.56 -37.93
C VAL A 33 12.52 -6.92 -36.64
N SER A 34 11.21 -6.66 -36.62
CA SER A 34 10.48 -6.20 -35.44
C SER A 34 10.58 -7.26 -34.33
N SER A 35 11.51 -7.03 -33.40
CA SER A 35 11.64 -7.83 -32.18
C SER A 35 10.65 -7.32 -31.15
N THR A 36 9.44 -7.91 -31.15
CA THR A 36 8.49 -7.71 -30.06
C THR A 36 9.12 -8.20 -28.75
N PRO A 37 9.20 -7.35 -27.69
CA PRO A 37 9.86 -7.74 -26.45
C PRO A 37 9.06 -8.84 -25.76
N THR A 38 9.70 -9.98 -25.50
CA THR A 38 9.09 -11.11 -24.78
C THR A 38 8.52 -10.67 -23.43
N PRO A 39 7.24 -10.94 -23.12
CA PRO A 39 6.64 -10.54 -21.85
C PRO A 39 7.39 -11.12 -20.65
N LYS A 40 7.83 -10.26 -19.74
CA LYS A 40 8.45 -10.66 -18.48
C LYS A 40 7.50 -11.56 -17.69
N SER A 41 8.03 -12.58 -17.05
CA SER A 41 7.27 -13.47 -16.18
C SER A 41 6.77 -12.73 -14.93
N GLN A 42 5.51 -12.97 -14.54
CA GLN A 42 4.87 -12.29 -13.42
C GLN A 42 4.25 -13.30 -12.43
N TYR A 43 4.37 -13.04 -11.13
CA TYR A 43 3.70 -13.81 -10.08
C TYR A 43 2.28 -13.30 -9.83
N HIS A 44 1.31 -14.20 -9.88
CA HIS A 44 -0.12 -13.93 -9.71
C HIS A 44 -0.61 -14.62 -8.43
N HIS A 45 -1.21 -13.86 -7.52
CA HIS A 45 -1.38 -14.32 -6.13
C HIS A 45 -2.80 -14.85 -5.97
N TYR A 46 -2.98 -16.13 -5.68
CA TYR A 46 -4.33 -16.66 -5.47
C TYR A 46 -4.92 -16.15 -4.14
N ILE A 47 -4.07 -15.80 -3.16
CA ILE A 47 -4.44 -14.94 -2.04
C ILE A 47 -4.08 -13.47 -2.36
N PRO A 48 -5.04 -12.54 -2.38
CA PRO A 48 -4.76 -11.13 -2.67
C PRO A 48 -3.75 -10.50 -1.71
N ARG A 49 -2.81 -9.72 -2.26
CA ARG A 49 -1.75 -9.05 -1.49
C ARG A 49 -2.27 -8.14 -0.37
N PHE A 50 -3.45 -7.53 -0.53
CA PHE A 50 -4.03 -6.68 0.52
C PHE A 50 -4.44 -7.47 1.77
N ILE A 51 -4.75 -8.78 1.64
CA ILE A 51 -5.01 -9.69 2.77
C ILE A 51 -3.68 -10.12 3.39
N LEU A 52 -2.70 -10.51 2.56
CA LEU A 52 -1.36 -10.90 3.03
C LEU A 52 -0.69 -9.79 3.88
N LYS A 53 -0.88 -8.52 3.51
CA LYS A 53 -0.42 -7.33 4.25
C LYS A 53 -1.08 -7.11 5.62
N THR A 54 -2.07 -7.91 6.01
CA THR A 54 -2.65 -7.92 7.37
C THR A 54 -1.96 -8.95 8.29
N PHE A 55 -1.41 -10.02 7.70
CA PHE A 55 -0.66 -11.10 8.34
C PHE A 55 0.84 -10.82 8.45
N SER A 56 1.39 -9.93 7.61
CA SER A 56 2.79 -9.49 7.73
C SER A 56 3.11 -8.87 9.09
N ASP A 57 4.27 -9.21 9.65
CA ASP A 57 4.80 -8.61 10.87
C ASP A 57 5.37 -7.21 10.59
N ARG A 58 4.49 -6.19 10.59
CA ARG A 58 4.90 -4.77 10.67
C ARG A 58 5.73 -4.45 11.93
N SER A 59 5.77 -5.37 12.90
CA SER A 59 6.60 -5.36 14.11
C SER A 59 8.02 -5.88 13.91
N MET A 60 8.29 -6.68 12.86
CA MET A 60 9.62 -7.26 12.57
C MET A 60 10.26 -6.66 11.31
N GLY A 61 9.55 -5.77 10.61
CA GLY A 61 10.00 -5.06 9.43
C GLY A 61 9.36 -3.67 9.33
N ILE A 62 9.75 -2.79 10.26
CA ILE A 62 9.57 -1.32 10.24
C ILE A 62 8.10 -0.84 10.24
N LYS A 63 7.76 0.11 11.14
CA LYS A 63 6.66 1.07 10.89
C LYS A 63 7.08 1.91 9.69
N GLY A 64 6.80 1.41 8.48
CA GLY A 64 7.40 1.91 7.24
C GLY A 64 7.20 3.40 7.04
N ASP A 65 8.27 4.14 7.34
CA ASP A 65 8.51 5.47 6.80
C ASP A 65 8.23 5.45 5.29
N PRO A 66 7.58 6.48 4.70
CA PRO A 66 7.54 6.59 3.25
C PRO A 66 8.95 6.47 2.67
N GLN A 67 9.12 5.77 1.56
CA GLN A 67 10.44 5.60 0.96
C GLN A 67 10.73 6.70 -0.06
N ILE A 68 11.98 7.16 -0.09
CA ILE A 68 12.49 8.17 -1.01
C ILE A 68 13.64 7.58 -1.84
N MET A 69 13.74 8.04 -3.10
CA MET A 69 14.85 7.68 -3.97
C MET A 69 16.03 8.60 -3.63
N VAL A 70 17.08 8.05 -3.03
CA VAL A 70 18.31 8.77 -2.69
C VAL A 70 19.33 8.52 -3.79
N TYR A 71 20.03 9.57 -4.24
CA TYR A 71 21.24 9.41 -5.04
C TYR A 71 22.43 9.64 -4.13
N ASP A 72 23.14 8.56 -3.81
CA ASP A 72 24.41 8.64 -3.08
C ASP A 72 25.50 9.11 -4.05
N VAL A 73 25.95 10.35 -3.84
CA VAL A 73 26.99 11.01 -4.64
C VAL A 73 28.33 10.28 -4.55
N LYS A 74 28.64 9.60 -3.43
CA LYS A 74 29.91 8.87 -3.23
C LYS A 74 29.91 7.54 -3.95
N THR A 75 28.82 6.78 -3.88
CA THR A 75 28.71 5.47 -4.58
C THR A 75 28.16 5.57 -5.99
N GLN A 76 27.71 6.77 -6.41
CA GLN A 76 27.07 7.07 -7.70
C GLN A 76 25.86 6.17 -7.99
N ARG A 77 25.12 5.80 -6.95
CA ARG A 77 23.98 4.88 -7.03
C ARG A 77 22.70 5.54 -6.58
N ILE A 78 21.61 5.17 -7.24
CA ILE A 78 20.27 5.48 -6.77
C ILE A 78 19.80 4.31 -5.90
N THR A 79 19.62 4.57 -4.61
CA THR A 79 19.03 3.66 -3.62
C THR A 79 17.58 4.07 -3.32
N GLN A 80 16.81 3.15 -2.75
CA GLN A 80 15.49 3.43 -2.19
C GLN A 80 15.60 3.25 -0.68
N GLU A 81 15.36 4.32 0.07
CA GLU A 81 15.60 4.37 1.51
C GLU A 81 14.37 4.89 2.24
N ASP A 82 14.15 4.39 3.46
CA ASP A 82 13.09 4.88 4.35
C ASP A 82 13.37 6.36 4.70
N VAL A 83 12.38 7.25 4.67
CA VAL A 83 12.58 8.71 4.83
C VAL A 83 13.33 9.07 6.12
N GLY A 84 13.00 8.46 7.25
CA GLY A 84 13.70 8.61 8.53
C GLY A 84 15.06 7.90 8.62
N LYS A 85 15.56 7.29 7.53
CA LYS A 85 16.95 6.86 7.35
C LYS A 85 17.68 7.73 6.33
N ALA A 86 17.05 7.99 5.18
CA ALA A 86 17.62 8.73 4.05
C ALA A 86 18.26 10.07 4.43
N TYR A 87 17.63 10.79 5.36
CA TYR A 87 18.13 12.06 5.92
C TYR A 87 18.04 12.08 7.46
N GLY A 88 17.86 10.92 8.08
CA GLY A 88 17.68 10.78 9.53
C GLY A 88 19.00 10.50 10.24
N ILE A 89 19.37 11.36 11.19
CA ILE A 89 20.51 11.14 12.07
C ILE A 89 20.01 10.42 13.32
N ARG A 90 20.52 9.21 13.57
CA ARG A 90 20.16 8.42 14.75
C ARG A 90 20.64 9.13 16.03
N ASP A 91 19.77 9.15 17.05
CA ASP A 91 20.03 9.72 18.38
C ASP A 91 20.48 11.21 18.32
N MET A 92 20.07 11.97 17.28
CA MET A 92 20.55 13.33 16.96
C MET A 92 20.45 14.35 18.11
N TYR A 93 19.37 14.26 18.89
CA TYR A 93 19.09 15.16 20.02
C TYR A 93 18.96 14.44 21.36
N ARG A 94 19.53 13.23 21.46
CA ARG A 94 19.44 12.42 22.67
C ARG A 94 20.46 12.88 23.70
N ASP A 95 19.97 13.61 24.69
CA ASP A 95 20.78 14.08 25.82
C ASP A 95 20.67 13.09 26.99
N LEU A 96 21.75 12.37 27.28
CA LEU A 96 21.79 11.36 28.35
C LEU A 96 21.89 11.98 29.76
N ASN A 97 22.11 13.30 29.86
CA ASN A 97 22.24 14.02 31.12
C ASN A 97 20.90 14.58 31.64
N LEU A 98 19.80 14.37 30.89
CA LEU A 98 18.45 14.79 31.25
C LEU A 98 17.57 13.58 31.62
N ASP A 99 16.75 13.74 32.67
CA ASP A 99 15.74 12.74 33.08
C ASP A 99 14.77 12.37 31.94
N ASP A 100 14.48 13.31 31.06
CA ASP A 100 13.75 13.10 29.80
C ASP A 100 14.69 13.31 28.60
N CYS A 101 15.51 12.30 28.31
CA CYS A 101 16.46 12.29 27.18
C CYS A 101 15.80 12.44 25.79
N MET A 102 14.46 12.46 25.71
CA MET A 102 13.66 12.68 24.51
C MET A 102 12.85 14.00 24.56
N GLN A 103 13.08 14.87 25.54
CA GLN A 103 12.35 16.14 25.70
C GLN A 103 12.40 17.00 24.43
N PHE A 104 13.55 17.04 23.77
CA PHE A 104 13.77 17.85 22.58
C PHE A 104 12.96 17.35 21.37
N GLU A 105 12.91 16.03 21.16
CA GLU A 105 12.09 15.40 20.12
C GLU A 105 10.60 15.67 20.32
N LYS A 106 10.11 15.67 21.57
CA LYS A 106 8.71 16.03 21.89
C LYS A 106 8.40 17.48 21.52
N LEU A 107 9.33 18.41 21.76
CA LEU A 107 9.18 19.82 21.39
C LEU A 107 9.20 20.03 19.87
N LEU A 108 10.08 19.32 19.15
CA LEU A 108 10.11 19.34 17.68
C LEU A 108 8.86 18.72 17.06
N ALA A 109 8.39 17.57 17.55
CA ALA A 109 7.21 16.89 17.01
C ALA A 109 5.94 17.78 17.06
N ASN A 110 5.79 18.58 18.12
CA ASN A 110 4.69 19.55 18.22
C ASN A 110 4.79 20.65 17.13
N LEU A 111 6.00 21.17 16.89
CA LEU A 111 6.27 22.19 15.87
C LEU A 111 6.10 21.62 14.44
N GLU A 112 6.58 20.39 14.21
CA GLU A 112 6.39 19.65 12.96
C GLU A 112 4.92 19.38 12.66
N SER A 113 4.11 19.02 13.67
CA SER A 113 2.66 18.84 13.53
C SER A 113 1.94 20.15 13.15
N ALA A 114 2.32 21.27 13.75
CA ALA A 114 1.82 22.60 13.37
C ALA A 114 2.22 22.98 11.93
N ALA A 115 3.48 22.77 11.56
CA ALA A 115 3.97 23.03 10.20
C ALA A 115 3.33 22.11 9.15
N ALA A 116 3.11 20.83 9.45
CA ALA A 116 2.41 19.90 8.58
C ALA A 116 0.96 20.33 8.30
N THR A 117 0.29 20.90 9.30
CA THR A 117 -1.07 21.48 9.15
C THR A 117 -1.06 22.70 8.22
N PHE A 118 -0.03 23.55 8.32
CA PHE A 118 0.18 24.70 7.42
C PHE A 118 0.44 24.23 5.98
N VAL A 119 1.35 23.27 5.77
CA VAL A 119 1.65 22.68 4.45
C VAL A 119 0.43 21.97 3.85
N HIS A 120 -0.36 21.27 4.66
CA HIS A 120 -1.61 20.67 4.21
C HIS A 120 -2.58 21.73 3.70
N THR A 121 -2.73 22.86 4.41
CA THR A 121 -3.60 23.98 4.02
C THR A 121 -3.21 24.54 2.65
N ILE A 122 -1.92 24.71 2.37
CA ILE A 122 -1.40 25.13 1.06
C ILE A 122 -1.68 24.06 -0.02
N ARG A 123 -1.62 22.78 0.33
CA ARG A 123 -1.81 21.66 -0.61
C ARG A 123 -3.27 21.42 -0.96
N SER A 124 -4.21 21.69 -0.05
CA SER A 124 -5.59 21.16 -0.13
C SER A 124 -6.64 22.04 -0.82
N GLY A 125 -6.35 23.31 -1.16
CA GLY A 125 -7.39 24.20 -1.69
C GLY A 125 -6.94 25.32 -2.61
N SER A 126 -7.81 25.61 -3.59
CA SER A 126 -8.04 26.92 -4.25
C SER A 126 -6.86 27.65 -4.93
N LYS A 127 -7.20 28.77 -5.61
CA LYS A 127 -6.24 29.74 -6.15
C LYS A 127 -5.70 30.71 -5.08
N ASP A 128 -6.47 30.93 -4.02
CA ASP A 128 -6.16 31.89 -2.96
C ASP A 128 -6.10 31.16 -1.61
N VAL A 129 -5.11 31.48 -0.78
CA VAL A 129 -4.91 30.87 0.53
C VAL A 129 -4.92 31.96 1.60
N SER A 130 -5.80 31.85 2.59
CA SER A 130 -5.88 32.77 3.73
C SER A 130 -5.24 32.16 4.98
N ILE A 131 -4.31 32.87 5.61
CA ILE A 131 -3.58 32.39 6.80
C ILE A 131 -3.50 33.51 7.84
N THR A 132 -3.65 33.19 9.12
CA THR A 132 -3.46 34.15 10.22
C THR A 132 -1.99 34.44 10.48
N ARG A 133 -1.70 35.65 10.98
CA ARG A 133 -0.34 36.08 11.31
C ARG A 133 0.38 35.12 12.25
N ALA A 134 -0.30 34.62 13.29
CA ALA A 134 0.26 33.62 14.22
C ALA A 134 0.78 32.38 13.49
N LYS A 135 -0.06 31.72 12.67
CA LYS A 135 0.30 30.51 11.91
C LYS A 135 1.46 30.74 10.93
N LEU A 136 1.54 31.94 10.33
CA LEU A 136 2.65 32.31 9.46
C LEU A 136 3.97 32.47 10.23
N LEU A 137 3.95 33.09 11.42
CA LEU A 137 5.12 33.25 12.27
C LEU A 137 5.61 31.88 12.81
N ASP A 138 4.70 31.00 13.20
CA ASP A 138 5.03 29.64 13.63
C ASP A 138 5.66 28.81 12.51
N PHE A 139 5.15 28.93 11.28
CA PHE A 139 5.75 28.25 10.12
C PHE A 139 7.13 28.82 9.75
N LYS A 140 7.33 30.14 9.83
CA LYS A 140 8.66 30.76 9.65
C LYS A 140 9.65 30.28 10.71
N LYS A 141 9.22 30.20 11.97
CA LYS A 141 10.00 29.66 13.09
C LYS A 141 10.39 28.20 12.84
N PHE A 142 9.47 27.38 12.33
CA PHE A 142 9.78 26.02 11.86
C PHE A 142 10.87 26.01 10.78
N LEU A 143 10.75 26.81 9.72
CA LEU A 143 11.75 26.87 8.65
C LEU A 143 13.14 27.29 9.16
N ALA A 144 13.21 28.27 10.06
CA ALA A 144 14.46 28.71 10.66
C ALA A 144 15.13 27.61 11.50
N ILE A 145 14.34 26.85 12.27
CA ILE A 145 14.85 25.68 13.00
C ILE A 145 15.28 24.56 12.03
N MET A 146 14.61 24.38 10.88
CA MET A 146 15.04 23.38 9.88
C MET A 146 16.41 23.73 9.27
N MET A 147 16.65 25.01 8.97
CA MET A 147 17.98 25.47 8.55
C MET A 147 19.02 25.27 9.66
N TYR A 148 18.71 25.63 10.90
CA TYR A 148 19.69 25.51 11.99
C TYR A 148 20.01 24.07 12.41
N ARG A 149 19.10 23.11 12.16
CA ARG A 149 19.22 21.72 12.61
C ARG A 149 19.82 20.73 11.60
N HIS A 150 20.41 21.18 10.49
CA HIS A 150 20.98 20.25 9.49
C HIS A 150 22.33 19.63 9.92
N GLU A 151 22.75 18.54 9.26
CA GLU A 151 23.97 17.79 9.62
C GLU A 151 25.22 18.68 9.68
N GLY A 152 25.45 19.51 8.67
CA GLY A 152 26.59 20.44 8.63
C GLY A 152 26.72 21.36 9.86
N ARG A 153 25.63 21.93 10.38
CA ARG A 153 25.67 22.79 11.57
C ARG A 153 25.91 21.98 12.84
N ARG A 154 25.28 20.80 12.97
CA ARG A 154 25.65 19.83 14.03
C ARG A 154 27.14 19.50 14.00
N ARG A 155 27.68 19.19 12.82
CA ARG A 155 29.11 18.88 12.64
C ARG A 155 29.98 20.05 13.06
N GLN A 156 29.59 21.28 12.72
CA GLN A 156 30.31 22.49 13.12
C GLN A 156 30.54 22.58 14.63
N TYR A 157 29.51 22.27 15.43
CA TYR A 157 29.60 22.25 16.90
C TYR A 157 30.30 21.01 17.47
N TYR A 158 30.14 19.83 16.85
CA TYR A 158 30.74 18.58 17.33
C TYR A 158 32.22 18.40 16.96
N GLU A 159 32.67 19.04 15.88
CA GLU A 159 34.06 19.00 15.37
C GLU A 159 34.76 20.37 15.52
N GLU A 160 34.13 21.33 16.20
CA GLU A 160 34.62 22.70 16.45
C GLU A 160 35.08 23.47 15.19
N LEU A 161 34.41 23.26 14.05
CA LEU A 161 34.74 23.84 12.75
C LEU A 161 34.28 25.31 12.62
N PHE A 162 34.80 26.17 13.50
CA PHE A 162 34.54 27.60 13.51
C PHE A 162 35.76 28.40 13.06
N ASP A 163 35.53 29.50 12.36
CA ASP A 163 36.56 30.53 12.19
C ASP A 163 36.91 31.17 13.55
N ILE A 164 38.02 31.92 13.58
CA ILE A 164 38.57 32.49 14.81
C ILE A 164 37.60 33.46 15.49
N GLU A 165 36.88 34.27 14.72
CA GLU A 165 35.97 35.30 15.22
C GLU A 165 34.70 34.67 15.81
N THR A 166 34.07 33.77 15.07
CA THR A 166 32.91 32.99 15.53
C THR A 166 33.26 32.20 16.79
N ARG A 167 34.43 31.54 16.84
CA ARG A 167 34.86 30.77 18.01
C ARG A 167 35.07 31.65 19.26
N LEU A 168 35.67 32.83 19.11
CA LEU A 168 35.81 33.79 20.20
C LEU A 168 34.45 34.31 20.68
N SER A 169 33.52 34.56 19.76
CA SER A 169 32.15 34.99 20.07
C SER A 169 31.37 33.91 20.85
N ILE A 170 31.46 32.64 20.43
CA ILE A 170 30.87 31.50 21.15
C ILE A 170 31.50 31.36 22.54
N GLN A 171 32.82 31.49 22.69
CA GLN A 171 33.49 31.42 23.99
C GLN A 171 33.04 32.53 24.97
N ARG A 172 32.72 33.74 24.49
CA ARG A 172 32.13 34.79 25.34
C ARG A 172 30.73 34.40 25.80
N HIS A 173 29.89 33.94 24.88
CA HIS A 173 28.53 33.49 25.16
C HIS A 173 28.51 32.30 26.16
N MET A 174 29.45 31.35 26.03
CA MET A 174 29.63 30.25 26.99
C MET A 174 29.96 30.75 28.40
N ARG A 175 30.89 31.72 28.53
CA ARG A 175 31.24 32.31 29.83
C ARG A 175 30.05 33.02 30.47
N PHE A 176 29.30 33.81 29.71
CA PHE A 176 28.13 34.53 30.19
C PHE A 176 27.02 33.59 30.68
N ASN A 177 26.65 32.60 29.86
CA ASN A 177 25.59 31.65 30.18
C ASN A 177 26.05 30.45 31.05
N LYS A 178 27.32 30.44 31.50
CA LYS A 178 27.94 29.36 32.31
C LYS A 178 27.86 27.97 31.64
N ILE A 179 27.97 27.95 30.32
CA ILE A 179 27.96 26.73 29.51
C ILE A 179 29.38 26.18 29.44
N ASN A 180 29.58 24.92 29.84
CA ASN A 180 30.91 24.30 29.90
C ASN A 180 31.30 23.58 28.60
N ASP A 181 30.33 23.14 27.80
CA ASP A 181 30.53 22.40 26.55
C ASP A 181 30.02 23.21 25.35
N ILE A 182 30.83 23.32 24.30
CA ILE A 182 30.43 24.06 23.10
C ILE A 182 29.22 23.42 22.38
N ARG A 183 29.01 22.11 22.55
CA ARG A 183 27.86 21.37 22.00
C ARG A 183 26.55 21.78 22.68
N ASP A 184 26.60 22.12 23.97
CA ASP A 184 25.45 22.59 24.73
C ASP A 184 24.97 23.95 24.25
N VAL A 185 25.85 24.80 23.69
CA VAL A 185 25.46 26.08 23.07
C VAL A 185 24.47 25.84 21.91
N TRP A 186 24.72 24.85 21.06
CA TRP A 186 23.81 24.49 19.96
C TRP A 186 22.45 24.01 20.49
N PHE A 187 22.46 23.16 21.52
CA PHE A 187 21.25 22.63 22.15
C PHE A 187 20.44 23.69 22.89
N GLU A 188 21.06 24.56 23.69
CA GLU A 188 20.36 25.62 24.42
C GLU A 188 19.84 26.70 23.48
N ASN A 189 20.58 27.08 22.43
CA ASN A 189 20.08 27.97 21.37
C ASN A 189 18.81 27.36 20.72
N LEU A 190 18.84 26.08 20.33
CA LEU A 190 17.68 25.40 19.77
C LEU A 190 16.50 25.32 20.75
N LYS A 191 16.74 24.92 22.01
CA LYS A 191 15.72 24.85 23.08
C LYS A 191 15.09 26.22 23.32
N TRP A 192 15.89 27.29 23.35
CA TRP A 192 15.42 28.66 23.53
C TRP A 192 14.59 29.14 22.35
N ILE A 193 15.06 28.96 21.09
CA ILE A 193 14.25 29.32 19.91
C ILE A 193 12.91 28.58 19.96
N ILE A 194 12.90 27.26 20.18
CA ILE A 194 11.67 26.46 20.18
C ILE A 194 10.69 26.92 21.28
N LYS A 195 11.15 27.17 22.50
CA LYS A 195 10.31 27.57 23.63
C LYS A 195 9.84 29.03 23.57
N THR A 196 10.66 29.94 23.05
CA THR A 196 10.41 31.39 23.12
C THR A 196 9.40 31.85 22.05
N PRO A 197 8.36 32.65 22.41
CA PRO A 197 7.45 33.25 21.43
C PRO A 197 8.17 34.21 20.47
N VAL A 198 7.78 34.22 19.19
CA VAL A 198 8.48 35.00 18.15
C VAL A 198 8.59 36.49 18.46
N HIS A 199 7.64 37.07 19.22
CA HIS A 199 7.71 38.47 19.62
C HIS A 199 8.80 38.77 20.66
N GLU A 200 9.12 37.83 21.56
CA GLU A 200 10.26 37.96 22.47
C GLU A 200 11.59 37.72 21.72
N ILE A 201 11.62 36.79 20.76
CA ILE A 201 12.79 36.60 19.88
C ILE A 201 13.12 37.90 19.12
N ASN A 202 12.10 38.61 18.62
CA ASN A 202 12.29 39.91 17.95
C ASN A 202 12.88 41.00 18.88
N LYS A 203 12.53 41.02 20.17
CA LYS A 203 13.13 41.98 21.13
C LYS A 203 14.61 41.72 21.36
N GLU A 204 15.01 40.46 21.41
CA GLU A 204 16.43 40.09 21.49
C GLU A 204 17.16 40.44 20.18
N LEU A 205 16.51 40.22 19.02
CA LEU A 205 17.05 40.61 17.72
C LEU A 205 17.28 42.12 17.62
N GLU A 206 16.40 42.95 18.18
CA GLU A 206 16.62 44.40 18.27
C GLU A 206 17.90 44.77 19.03
N LYS A 207 18.28 44.01 20.08
CA LYS A 207 19.55 44.22 20.79
C LYS A 207 20.74 43.78 19.93
N VAL A 208 20.65 42.67 19.21
CA VAL A 208 21.73 42.24 18.30
C VAL A 208 21.89 43.20 17.12
N ASN A 209 20.79 43.74 16.57
CA ASN A 209 20.86 44.79 15.55
C ASN A 209 21.60 46.04 16.07
N LYS A 210 21.41 46.42 17.34
CA LYS A 210 22.18 47.51 17.96
C LYS A 210 23.67 47.19 18.11
N LEU A 211 24.04 45.94 18.37
CA LEU A 211 25.45 45.50 18.33
C LEU A 211 26.03 45.65 16.92
N VAL A 212 25.31 45.21 15.88
CA VAL A 212 25.75 45.34 14.46
C VAL A 212 25.89 46.79 14.02
N LEU A 213 25.00 47.68 14.50
CA LEU A 213 25.04 49.12 14.23
C LEU A 213 26.09 49.87 15.07
N GLY A 214 26.80 49.20 15.99
CA GLY A 214 27.78 49.82 16.89
C GLY A 214 27.17 50.64 18.04
N GLU A 215 25.86 50.57 18.24
CA GLU A 215 25.15 51.18 19.38
C GLU A 215 25.33 50.38 20.69
N LEU A 216 25.73 49.11 20.59
CA LEU A 216 26.17 48.26 21.69
C LEU A 216 27.56 47.71 21.40
N THR A 217 28.40 47.58 22.42
CA THR A 217 29.76 47.01 22.30
C THR A 217 29.77 45.50 22.37
N GLU A 218 28.87 44.90 23.16
CA GLU A 218 28.72 43.45 23.34
C GLU A 218 27.24 43.06 23.47
N TYR A 219 26.90 41.82 23.14
CA TYR A 219 25.56 41.25 23.34
C TYR A 219 25.63 40.11 24.37
N GLU A 220 25.03 40.37 25.52
CA GLU A 220 24.83 39.41 26.60
C GLU A 220 23.37 38.97 26.62
N GLY A 221 23.11 37.78 26.07
CA GLY A 221 21.76 37.27 25.88
C GLY A 221 21.63 35.76 25.97
N PRO A 222 20.38 35.25 26.00
CA PRO A 222 20.05 33.85 26.22
C PRO A 222 20.29 32.95 24.98
N ILE A 223 20.69 33.56 23.86
CA ILE A 223 21.02 32.91 22.59
C ILE A 223 22.34 33.52 22.07
N HIS A 224 23.11 32.79 21.26
CA HIS A 224 24.27 33.36 20.56
C HIS A 224 23.84 34.37 19.49
N SER A 225 24.58 35.48 19.34
CA SER A 225 24.18 36.62 18.50
C SER A 225 24.10 36.27 17.01
N ALA A 226 25.01 35.44 16.49
CA ALA A 226 24.97 35.05 15.07
C ALA A 226 23.73 34.20 14.75
N GLU A 227 23.39 33.25 15.63
CA GLU A 227 22.21 32.40 15.48
C GLU A 227 20.91 33.22 15.54
N LEU A 228 20.90 34.29 16.35
CA LEU A 228 19.77 35.22 16.39
C LEU A 228 19.68 36.08 15.14
N MET A 229 20.81 36.51 14.55
CA MET A 229 20.80 37.19 13.24
C MET A 229 20.29 36.29 12.12
N ASP A 230 20.74 35.02 12.06
CA ASP A 230 20.28 34.06 11.05
C ASP A 230 18.76 33.84 11.14
N PHE A 231 18.24 33.66 12.35
CA PHE A 231 16.79 33.62 12.62
C PHE A 231 16.09 34.94 12.23
N GLY A 232 16.75 36.07 12.52
CA GLY A 232 16.31 37.40 12.14
C GLY A 232 16.14 37.54 10.64
N HIS A 233 17.18 37.31 9.84
CA HIS A 233 17.13 37.40 8.39
C HIS A 233 15.95 36.60 7.78
N MET A 234 15.65 35.41 8.30
CA MET A 234 14.50 34.61 7.84
C MET A 234 13.14 35.19 8.23
N THR A 235 13.00 35.75 9.43
CA THR A 235 11.71 36.24 9.94
C THR A 235 11.42 37.69 9.52
N TRP A 236 12.43 38.55 9.52
CA TRP A 236 12.39 39.99 9.22
C TRP A 236 12.35 40.34 7.73
N ASN A 237 12.63 39.38 6.83
CA ASN A 237 12.40 39.47 5.38
C ASN A 237 10.91 39.66 4.97
N TYR A 238 10.06 40.13 5.88
CA TYR A 238 8.72 40.64 5.63
C TYR A 238 8.57 42.12 6.01
N TYR A 239 9.23 42.60 7.07
CA TYR A 239 9.15 44.01 7.46
C TYR A 239 9.90 44.89 6.46
N VAL A 240 11.12 44.49 6.07
CA VAL A 240 11.89 45.19 5.02
C VAL A 240 11.22 45.04 3.64
N VAL A 241 10.66 43.87 3.32
CA VAL A 241 9.99 43.61 2.03
C VAL A 241 8.61 44.31 1.91
N VAL A 242 8.03 44.81 3.01
CA VAL A 242 6.79 45.61 2.96
C VAL A 242 7.05 47.12 3.12
N LEU A 243 8.10 47.54 3.83
CA LEU A 243 8.44 48.97 4.01
C LEU A 243 9.54 49.50 3.05
N ALA A 244 10.61 48.75 2.78
CA ALA A 244 11.70 49.20 1.91
C ALA A 244 11.37 49.05 0.40
N ASN A 245 10.47 48.13 0.04
CA ASN A 245 10.04 47.90 -1.35
C ASN A 245 9.33 49.11 -2.00
N ARG A 246 8.97 50.16 -1.25
CA ARG A 246 8.39 51.40 -1.79
C ARG A 246 9.33 52.61 -1.79
N LEU A 247 10.55 52.47 -1.25
CA LEU A 247 11.51 53.58 -1.11
C LEU A 247 12.92 53.26 -1.63
N TYR A 248 13.36 52.00 -1.63
CA TYR A 248 14.73 51.62 -2.04
C TYR A 248 14.81 50.84 -3.36
N MET A 249 13.72 50.20 -3.80
CA MET A 249 13.74 49.42 -5.05
C MET A 249 13.87 50.29 -6.29
N ASP A 250 13.34 51.51 -6.29
CA ASP A 250 13.36 52.39 -7.47
C ASP A 250 14.78 52.70 -7.95
N ASP A 251 15.75 52.83 -7.05
CA ASP A 251 17.13 53.20 -7.42
C ASP A 251 18.04 51.98 -7.63
N ILE A 252 17.75 50.85 -6.97
CA ILE A 252 18.45 49.57 -7.24
C ILE A 252 17.98 48.96 -8.57
N VAL A 253 16.69 49.05 -8.89
CA VAL A 253 16.12 48.54 -10.16
C VAL A 253 16.48 49.44 -11.36
N LYS A 254 16.81 50.72 -11.13
CA LYS A 254 17.41 51.60 -12.16
C LYS A 254 18.90 51.31 -12.42
N SER A 255 19.64 50.78 -11.44
CA SER A 255 21.10 50.59 -11.54
C SER A 255 21.56 49.19 -11.98
N MET A 256 20.66 48.21 -12.11
CA MET A 256 20.97 46.87 -12.65
C MET A 256 20.35 46.63 -14.05
N PRO A 257 21.12 46.72 -15.16
CA PRO A 257 20.55 46.65 -16.51
C PRO A 257 19.95 45.28 -16.91
N CYS A 258 20.28 44.21 -16.18
CA CYS A 258 20.11 42.83 -16.69
C CYS A 258 19.08 41.96 -15.95
N ARG A 259 18.36 42.47 -14.93
CA ARG A 259 17.50 41.62 -14.05
C ARG A 259 16.08 42.12 -13.78
N LYS A 260 15.59 43.16 -14.47
CA LYS A 260 14.23 43.71 -14.27
C LYS A 260 13.10 42.66 -14.31
N SER A 261 13.10 41.79 -15.33
CA SER A 261 12.00 40.83 -15.57
C SER A 261 11.85 39.72 -14.52
N TRP A 262 12.83 39.50 -13.65
CA TRP A 262 12.75 38.46 -12.62
C TRP A 262 12.09 38.95 -11.34
N PHE A 263 12.25 40.23 -10.99
CA PHE A 263 11.73 40.77 -9.73
C PHE A 263 10.26 41.20 -9.83
N GLU A 264 9.85 41.79 -10.96
CA GLU A 264 8.49 42.33 -11.13
C GLU A 264 7.40 41.23 -11.22
N GLU A 265 7.76 40.00 -11.63
CA GLU A 265 6.78 38.94 -11.96
C GLU A 265 6.53 37.92 -10.83
N PHE A 266 7.36 37.90 -9.77
CA PHE A 266 7.27 36.94 -8.66
C PHE A 266 6.73 37.52 -7.34
N TYR A 267 6.67 38.85 -7.19
CA TYR A 267 6.21 39.50 -5.96
C TYR A 267 4.73 39.92 -6.06
N SER A 268 3.81 38.98 -5.81
CA SER A 268 2.45 39.36 -5.41
C SER A 268 2.47 39.87 -3.97
N ILE A 269 2.23 41.17 -3.76
CA ILE A 269 1.97 41.71 -2.42
C ILE A 269 0.67 41.05 -1.90
N PRO A 270 0.64 40.45 -0.69
CA PRO A 270 -0.56 39.82 -0.16
C PRO A 270 -1.64 40.87 0.07
N ASP A 271 -2.87 40.56 -0.36
CA ASP A 271 -4.00 41.44 -0.12
C ASP A 271 -4.44 41.27 1.34
N CYS A 272 -4.13 42.25 2.17
CA CYS A 272 -4.42 42.21 3.60
C CYS A 272 -5.54 43.22 3.91
N ASP A 273 -6.61 42.74 4.55
CA ASP A 273 -7.78 43.57 4.91
C ASP A 273 -7.42 44.75 5.83
N TYR A 274 -6.23 44.73 6.44
CA TYR A 274 -5.64 45.83 7.20
C TYR A 274 -5.00 46.90 6.30
N ILE A 275 -4.26 46.51 5.25
CA ILE A 275 -3.58 47.44 4.32
C ILE A 275 -4.60 48.31 3.58
N ASN A 276 -5.73 47.72 3.19
CA ASN A 276 -6.81 48.43 2.50
C ASN A 276 -7.63 49.38 3.42
N LYS A 277 -7.42 49.36 4.74
CA LYS A 277 -8.21 50.16 5.70
C LYS A 277 -7.47 51.31 6.38
N ASN A 278 -6.15 51.31 6.47
CA ASN A 278 -5.39 52.36 7.18
C ASN A 278 -4.08 52.77 6.48
N VAL A 279 -4.20 53.55 5.41
CA VAL A 279 -3.08 54.36 4.91
C VAL A 279 -2.97 55.62 5.76
N ARG A 280 -1.91 55.68 6.59
CA ARG A 280 -1.60 56.70 7.64
C ARG A 280 -2.19 56.37 9.03
N GLY A 281 -1.35 55.79 9.90
CA GLY A 281 -1.67 55.56 11.32
C GLY A 281 -1.62 54.08 11.72
N ALA A 282 -0.47 53.43 11.58
CA ALA A 282 -0.33 52.01 11.91
C ALA A 282 -0.39 51.76 13.44
N LYS A 283 -1.52 51.28 13.95
CA LYS A 283 -1.59 50.59 15.24
C LYS A 283 -1.27 49.10 15.05
N HIS A 284 -0.52 48.53 15.99
CA HIS A 284 0.09 47.21 15.86
C HIS A 284 -0.83 46.10 15.33
N PHE A 285 -0.34 45.35 14.33
CA PHE A 285 -0.95 44.11 13.87
C PHE A 285 -1.21 43.14 15.04
N THR A 286 -2.36 42.46 15.03
CA THR A 286 -2.74 41.45 16.03
C THR A 286 -2.30 40.04 15.61
N PRO A 287 -2.34 39.02 16.49
CA PRO A 287 -2.08 37.62 16.10
C PRO A 287 -3.11 37.03 15.12
N ASP A 288 -4.35 37.54 15.17
CA ASP A 288 -5.50 37.03 14.44
C ASP A 288 -5.67 37.65 13.04
N ASP A 289 -4.87 38.67 12.70
CA ASP A 289 -4.90 39.34 11.40
C ASP A 289 -4.69 38.35 10.25
N LEU A 290 -5.58 38.42 9.26
CA LEU A 290 -5.62 37.51 8.11
C LEU A 290 -4.82 38.07 6.93
N PHE A 291 -3.97 37.23 6.34
CA PHE A 291 -3.20 37.51 5.13
C PHE A 291 -3.69 36.62 3.99
N LYS A 292 -4.07 37.21 2.85
CA LYS A 292 -4.49 36.48 1.64
C LYS A 292 -3.32 36.40 0.66
N TYR A 293 -2.93 35.18 0.33
CA TYR A 293 -1.83 34.87 -0.59
C TYR A 293 -2.39 34.33 -1.92
N LEU A 294 -1.94 34.92 -3.03
CA LEU A 294 -2.19 34.40 -4.37
C LEU A 294 -1.27 33.21 -4.65
N ARG A 295 -1.83 32.11 -5.16
CA ARG A 295 -1.04 30.93 -5.53
C ARG A 295 -0.38 31.13 -6.90
N ILE A 296 0.88 31.56 -6.90
CA ILE A 296 1.70 31.64 -8.11
C ILE A 296 2.03 30.22 -8.61
N VAL A 297 1.58 29.88 -9.81
CA VAL A 297 1.95 28.63 -10.49
C VAL A 297 3.19 28.88 -11.32
N ILE A 298 4.35 28.42 -10.85
CA ILE A 298 5.62 28.55 -11.57
C ILE A 298 5.55 27.76 -12.89
N PRO A 299 5.78 28.38 -14.06
CA PRO A 299 5.77 27.67 -15.34
C PRO A 299 6.80 26.53 -15.36
N LYS A 300 6.45 25.40 -15.97
CA LYS A 300 7.30 24.18 -16.02
C LYS A 300 8.74 24.46 -16.47
N GLN A 301 8.94 25.43 -17.36
CA GLN A 301 10.27 25.88 -17.83
C GLN A 301 11.11 26.50 -16.71
N ARG A 302 10.51 27.30 -15.81
CA ARG A 302 11.19 27.95 -14.68
C ARG A 302 11.43 26.99 -13.50
N VAL A 303 10.66 25.91 -13.37
CA VAL A 303 10.93 24.85 -12.37
C VAL A 303 12.31 24.22 -12.59
N TRP A 304 12.73 24.02 -13.84
CA TRP A 304 14.09 23.54 -14.15
C TRP A 304 15.18 24.51 -13.69
N LEU A 305 14.92 25.81 -13.77
CA LEU A 305 15.87 26.86 -13.40
C LEU A 305 16.05 26.95 -11.88
N VAL A 306 14.96 26.84 -11.12
CA VAL A 306 14.97 26.74 -9.66
C VAL A 306 15.69 25.47 -9.21
N ASN A 307 15.38 24.32 -9.82
CA ASN A 307 16.09 23.07 -9.55
C ASN A 307 17.58 23.16 -9.95
N GLY A 308 17.91 23.95 -10.98
CA GLY A 308 19.28 24.20 -11.41
C GLY A 308 20.10 24.93 -10.35
N ILE A 309 19.53 25.93 -9.67
CA ILE A 309 20.20 26.64 -8.55
C ILE A 309 20.58 25.64 -7.43
N PHE A 310 19.64 24.78 -7.03
CA PHE A 310 19.89 23.74 -6.02
C PHE A 310 20.90 22.65 -6.44
N LEU A 311 21.22 22.54 -7.74
CA LEU A 311 22.20 21.58 -8.26
C LEU A 311 23.56 22.24 -8.52
N ASP A 312 23.61 23.53 -8.87
CA ASP A 312 24.86 24.26 -9.14
C ASP A 312 25.64 24.54 -7.85
N GLU A 313 24.94 24.74 -6.72
CA GLU A 313 25.55 24.72 -5.37
C GLU A 313 26.10 23.33 -4.97
N GLY A 314 25.84 22.27 -5.76
CA GLY A 314 26.13 20.87 -5.44
C GLY A 314 27.14 20.12 -6.33
N HIS A 315 27.70 20.77 -7.38
CA HIS A 315 28.74 20.34 -8.35
C HIS A 315 28.34 20.36 -9.85
N LYS A 316 29.29 20.82 -10.66
CA LYS A 316 29.20 21.05 -12.12
C LYS A 316 29.36 19.78 -12.99
N GLU A 317 28.39 18.87 -13.02
CA GLU A 317 28.44 17.72 -13.97
C GLU A 317 27.08 17.12 -14.39
N SER A 318 25.99 17.89 -14.30
CA SER A 318 24.61 17.37 -14.38
C SER A 318 23.95 17.32 -15.78
N GLY A 319 24.65 17.75 -16.84
CA GLY A 319 24.07 17.92 -18.19
C GLY A 319 23.66 16.62 -18.91
N GLU A 320 24.44 15.55 -18.76
CA GLU A 320 24.18 14.27 -19.44
C GLU A 320 23.14 13.41 -18.70
N TRP A 321 23.10 13.52 -17.37
CA TRP A 321 22.19 12.81 -16.47
C TRP A 321 20.71 13.01 -16.83
N LEU A 322 20.33 14.23 -17.24
CA LEU A 322 18.94 14.57 -17.58
C LEU A 322 18.38 13.74 -18.73
N ARG A 323 19.23 13.37 -19.71
CA ARG A 323 18.84 12.55 -20.86
C ARG A 323 18.66 11.09 -20.44
N ALA A 324 19.66 10.53 -19.76
CA ALA A 324 19.64 9.15 -19.27
C ALA A 324 18.45 8.85 -18.35
N VAL A 325 18.12 9.74 -17.40
CA VAL A 325 16.98 9.57 -16.49
C VAL A 325 15.64 9.69 -17.22
N THR A 326 15.53 10.55 -18.24
CA THR A 326 14.30 10.71 -19.02
C THR A 326 14.03 9.50 -19.91
N GLU A 327 15.07 8.84 -20.43
CA GLU A 327 14.94 7.59 -21.19
C GLU A 327 14.70 6.37 -20.28
N GLN A 328 15.38 6.27 -19.13
CA GLN A 328 15.11 5.20 -18.16
C GLN A 328 13.68 5.28 -17.58
N ARG A 329 13.16 6.48 -17.30
CA ARG A 329 11.79 6.67 -16.78
C ARG A 329 10.69 6.23 -17.75
N LYS A 330 10.96 6.13 -19.05
CA LYS A 330 10.01 5.54 -20.01
C LYS A 330 9.91 4.01 -19.91
N ASN A 331 10.93 3.32 -19.38
CA ASN A 331 11.11 1.88 -19.57
C ASN A 331 11.04 0.99 -18.30
N LYS A 332 10.98 1.54 -17.07
CA LYS A 332 10.72 0.73 -15.86
C LYS A 332 9.84 1.46 -14.83
N LYS A 333 8.64 0.92 -14.59
CA LYS A 333 7.98 0.97 -13.27
C LYS A 333 8.40 -0.29 -12.50
N TRP A 334 8.83 -0.14 -11.26
CA TRP A 334 8.90 -1.24 -10.30
C TRP A 334 8.07 -0.82 -9.07
N PRO A 335 7.25 -1.71 -8.48
CA PRO A 335 6.55 -1.41 -7.24
C PRO A 335 7.53 -1.40 -6.05
N PRO A 336 7.20 -0.70 -4.94
CA PRO A 336 7.98 -0.78 -3.70
C PRO A 336 7.97 -2.21 -3.14
N GLU A 337 9.04 -2.59 -2.44
CA GLU A 337 9.18 -3.91 -1.83
C GLU A 337 8.09 -4.16 -0.78
N GLU A 338 7.55 -5.38 -0.73
CA GLU A 338 6.41 -5.72 0.14
C GLU A 338 6.90 -6.36 1.46
N PRO A 339 6.26 -6.06 2.61
CA PRO A 339 6.76 -6.50 3.90
C PRO A 339 6.70 -8.03 4.04
N PRO A 340 7.66 -8.67 4.72
CA PRO A 340 7.71 -10.13 4.82
C PRO A 340 6.55 -10.70 5.65
N ILE A 341 6.14 -11.90 5.28
CA ILE A 341 5.13 -12.70 5.99
C ILE A 341 5.77 -13.98 6.55
N LYS A 342 5.33 -14.40 7.75
CA LYS A 342 5.70 -15.71 8.33
C LYS A 342 4.93 -16.81 7.61
N VAL A 343 5.66 -17.84 7.17
CA VAL A 343 5.10 -18.99 6.47
C VAL A 343 5.72 -20.26 7.04
N TYR A 344 4.89 -21.20 7.48
CA TYR A 344 5.30 -22.57 7.71
C TYR A 344 5.09 -23.38 6.44
N GLY A 345 6.16 -23.91 5.86
CA GLY A 345 6.06 -24.89 4.77
C GLY A 345 5.77 -26.28 5.34
N VAL A 346 4.68 -26.90 4.91
CA VAL A 346 4.27 -28.24 5.40
C VAL A 346 5.23 -29.32 4.91
N SER A 347 5.73 -29.20 3.67
CA SER A 347 6.66 -30.16 3.05
C SER A 347 8.10 -30.04 3.58
N ASN A 348 8.59 -28.83 3.84
CA ASN A 348 9.94 -28.58 4.35
C ASN A 348 10.00 -28.53 5.89
N GLN A 349 8.83 -28.54 6.54
CA GLN A 349 8.62 -28.47 7.99
C GLN A 349 9.35 -27.32 8.69
N LYS A 350 9.44 -26.15 8.06
CA LYS A 350 10.13 -24.97 8.60
C LYS A 350 9.25 -23.73 8.56
N ILE A 351 9.27 -22.95 9.64
CA ILE A 351 8.89 -21.54 9.61
C ILE A 351 9.99 -20.77 8.87
N ILE A 352 9.60 -20.01 7.85
CA ILE A 352 10.44 -19.09 7.07
C ILE A 352 9.76 -17.72 6.99
N GLN A 353 10.55 -16.69 6.70
CA GLN A 353 10.05 -15.38 6.28
C GLN A 353 10.21 -15.28 4.76
N GLU A 354 9.15 -14.86 4.07
CA GLU A 354 9.11 -14.73 2.62
C GLU A 354 8.44 -13.42 2.20
N ASP A 355 8.79 -12.94 1.02
CA ASP A 355 8.20 -11.75 0.38
C ASP A 355 6.75 -12.01 -0.02
N ILE A 356 5.81 -11.15 0.39
CA ILE A 356 4.40 -11.20 -0.05
C ILE A 356 4.28 -11.30 -1.57
N GLY A 357 5.21 -10.70 -2.32
CA GLY A 357 5.27 -10.75 -3.77
C GLY A 357 5.58 -12.13 -4.37
N ARG A 358 5.89 -13.14 -3.53
CA ARG A 358 6.20 -14.52 -3.90
C ARG A 358 5.30 -15.54 -3.19
N VAL A 359 4.94 -15.33 -1.91
CA VAL A 359 4.09 -16.29 -1.17
C VAL A 359 2.69 -16.32 -1.75
N TYR A 360 2.11 -17.53 -1.84
CA TYR A 360 0.80 -17.77 -2.43
C TYR A 360 0.68 -17.26 -3.89
N GLY A 361 1.81 -17.14 -4.58
CA GLY A 361 1.95 -16.72 -5.97
C GLY A 361 2.19 -17.87 -6.94
N ILE A 362 1.52 -17.84 -8.09
CA ILE A 362 1.76 -18.71 -9.24
C ILE A 362 2.37 -17.86 -10.36
N GLN A 363 3.58 -18.23 -10.81
CA GLN A 363 4.21 -17.58 -11.95
C GLN A 363 3.40 -17.83 -13.22
N ASP A 364 3.11 -16.76 -13.97
CA ASP A 364 2.46 -16.78 -15.29
C ASP A 364 1.09 -17.51 -15.33
N MET A 365 0.36 -17.48 -14.20
CA MET A 365 -0.93 -18.13 -13.97
C MET A 365 -1.96 -18.01 -15.11
N TYR A 366 -2.08 -16.83 -15.73
CA TYR A 366 -3.03 -16.52 -16.82
C TYR A 366 -2.36 -16.43 -18.20
N ARG A 367 -1.10 -16.85 -18.33
CA ARG A 367 -0.39 -16.84 -19.62
C ARG A 367 -0.89 -17.98 -20.50
N ASP A 368 -1.97 -17.70 -21.22
CA ASP A 368 -2.32 -18.48 -22.41
C ASP A 368 -1.47 -18.02 -23.60
N LEU A 369 -0.92 -18.97 -24.36
CA LEU A 369 -0.12 -18.70 -25.55
C LEU A 369 -0.98 -18.30 -26.76
N ASN A 370 -2.31 -18.42 -26.66
CA ASN A 370 -3.26 -18.15 -27.75
C ASN A 370 -3.98 -16.80 -27.66
N PHE A 371 -3.75 -15.98 -26.63
CA PHE A 371 -4.40 -14.67 -26.45
C PHE A 371 -3.44 -13.50 -26.74
N ASP A 372 -3.85 -12.60 -27.63
CA ASP A 372 -3.07 -11.40 -28.01
C ASP A 372 -2.76 -10.44 -26.84
N ASP A 373 -3.63 -10.41 -25.82
CA ASP A 373 -3.42 -9.64 -24.58
C ASP A 373 -3.35 -10.57 -23.36
N CYS A 374 -2.16 -11.12 -23.11
CA CYS A 374 -1.84 -11.91 -21.92
C CYS A 374 -2.10 -11.19 -20.57
N MET A 375 -2.35 -9.86 -20.58
CA MET A 375 -2.68 -9.06 -19.40
C MET A 375 -4.17 -8.74 -19.27
N LYS A 376 -5.06 -9.28 -20.12
CA LYS A 376 -6.51 -8.99 -20.07
C LYS A 376 -7.11 -9.31 -18.69
N PHE A 377 -6.87 -10.53 -18.19
CA PHE A 377 -7.42 -10.98 -16.91
C PHE A 377 -6.89 -10.13 -15.74
N GLU A 378 -5.60 -9.80 -15.74
CA GLU A 378 -4.98 -8.93 -14.73
C GLU A 378 -5.63 -7.55 -14.64
N LYS A 379 -5.93 -6.91 -15.79
CA LYS A 379 -6.59 -5.60 -15.82
C LYS A 379 -8.00 -5.66 -15.22
N LEU A 380 -8.75 -6.71 -15.52
CA LEU A 380 -10.11 -6.90 -15.02
C LEU A 380 -10.11 -7.25 -13.52
N LEU A 381 -9.25 -8.17 -13.10
CA LEU A 381 -9.10 -8.60 -11.71
C LEU A 381 -8.57 -7.49 -10.82
N GLY A 382 -7.59 -6.71 -11.27
CA GLY A 382 -7.04 -5.57 -10.52
C GLY A 382 -8.09 -4.48 -10.21
N LYS A 383 -9.07 -4.28 -11.10
CA LYS A 383 -10.21 -3.38 -10.83
C LYS A 383 -11.09 -3.94 -9.71
N LEU A 384 -11.42 -5.23 -9.75
CA LEU A 384 -12.25 -5.90 -8.74
C LEU A 384 -11.53 -5.99 -7.38
N GLU A 385 -10.25 -6.34 -7.37
CA GLU A 385 -9.38 -6.35 -6.18
C GLU A 385 -9.29 -4.96 -5.54
N CYS A 386 -9.23 -3.89 -6.34
CA CYS A 386 -9.25 -2.51 -5.83
C CYS A 386 -10.58 -2.18 -5.12
N ILE A 387 -11.72 -2.52 -5.74
CA ILE A 387 -13.06 -2.33 -5.14
C ILE A 387 -13.15 -3.09 -3.81
N VAL A 388 -12.80 -4.38 -3.81
CA VAL A 388 -12.89 -5.22 -2.61
C VAL A 388 -11.88 -4.84 -1.52
N ALA A 389 -10.69 -4.33 -1.89
CA ALA A 389 -9.76 -3.80 -0.92
C ALA A 389 -10.38 -2.65 -0.11
N THR A 390 -11.21 -1.78 -0.73
CA THR A 390 -11.93 -0.74 0.04
C THR A 390 -12.93 -1.33 1.03
N PHE A 391 -13.64 -2.41 0.66
CA PHE A 391 -14.55 -3.10 1.56
C PHE A 391 -13.80 -3.74 2.74
N VAL A 392 -12.71 -4.47 2.49
CA VAL A 392 -11.92 -5.06 3.57
C VAL A 392 -11.29 -3.98 4.45
N GLN A 393 -10.89 -2.82 3.90
CA GLN A 393 -10.48 -1.69 4.74
C GLN A 393 -11.61 -1.19 5.66
N LYS A 394 -12.87 -1.09 5.20
CA LYS A 394 -14.01 -0.78 6.09
C LYS A 394 -14.18 -1.81 7.20
N ILE A 395 -14.06 -3.11 6.89
CA ILE A 395 -14.06 -4.17 7.93
C ILE A 395 -12.94 -3.92 8.95
N LEU A 396 -11.76 -3.45 8.53
CA LEU A 396 -10.64 -3.23 9.44
C LEU A 396 -10.71 -1.91 10.23
N SER A 397 -11.27 -0.84 9.67
CA SER A 397 -11.22 0.51 10.23
C SER A 397 -12.47 0.94 11.00
N GLU A 398 -13.66 0.46 10.64
CA GLU A 398 -14.91 0.87 11.29
C GLU A 398 -15.04 0.15 12.66
N PRO A 399 -15.33 0.85 13.77
CA PRO A 399 -15.42 0.22 15.10
C PRO A 399 -16.70 -0.58 15.31
N ASN A 400 -17.77 -0.23 14.58
CA ASN A 400 -19.15 -0.69 14.79
C ASN A 400 -19.67 -1.49 13.57
N ASP A 401 -20.99 -1.69 13.48
CA ASP A 401 -21.66 -2.33 12.34
C ASP A 401 -21.26 -1.74 10.98
N ILE A 402 -21.11 -2.61 9.98
CA ILE A 402 -20.59 -2.27 8.66
C ILE A 402 -21.76 -2.10 7.68
N SER A 403 -21.87 -0.93 7.04
CA SER A 403 -22.93 -0.65 6.07
C SER A 403 -22.42 -0.63 4.63
N LEU A 404 -23.04 -1.45 3.78
CA LEU A 404 -22.64 -1.70 2.39
C LEU A 404 -23.81 -1.48 1.43
N LYS A 405 -23.55 -1.03 0.21
CA LYS A 405 -24.56 -1.05 -0.85
C LYS A 405 -24.72 -2.46 -1.42
N ARG A 406 -25.86 -2.71 -2.06
CA ARG A 406 -26.10 -3.94 -2.85
C ARG A 406 -24.95 -4.21 -3.82
N THR A 407 -24.50 -3.19 -4.56
CA THR A 407 -23.35 -3.29 -5.50
C THR A 407 -22.10 -3.83 -4.82
N ASP A 408 -21.77 -3.29 -3.64
CA ASP A 408 -20.57 -3.67 -2.89
C ASP A 408 -20.65 -5.14 -2.46
N VAL A 409 -21.84 -5.58 -2.03
CA VAL A 409 -22.13 -6.97 -1.64
C VAL A 409 -22.05 -7.92 -2.85
N THR A 410 -22.57 -7.53 -4.01
CA THR A 410 -22.54 -8.36 -5.23
C THR A 410 -21.14 -8.47 -5.82
N ASP A 411 -20.38 -7.38 -5.86
CA ASP A 411 -18.99 -7.38 -6.32
C ASP A 411 -18.10 -8.18 -5.38
N PHE A 412 -18.32 -8.07 -4.05
CA PHE A 412 -17.60 -8.88 -3.08
C PHE A 412 -17.89 -10.38 -3.23
N LYS A 413 -19.15 -10.79 -3.44
CA LYS A 413 -19.50 -12.20 -3.69
C LYS A 413 -18.89 -12.73 -5.00
N LYS A 414 -18.95 -11.95 -6.07
CA LYS A 414 -18.26 -12.26 -7.35
C LYS A 414 -16.76 -12.49 -7.09
N PHE A 415 -16.12 -11.59 -6.36
CA PHE A 415 -14.71 -11.70 -6.00
C PHE A 415 -14.40 -12.97 -5.20
N LEU A 416 -15.18 -13.30 -4.16
CA LEU A 416 -14.99 -14.52 -3.37
C LEU A 416 -15.08 -15.78 -4.24
N PHE A 417 -16.06 -15.84 -5.15
CA PHE A 417 -16.17 -16.94 -6.10
C PHE A 417 -14.95 -17.02 -7.03
N ILE A 418 -14.48 -15.89 -7.57
CA ILE A 418 -13.27 -15.86 -8.41
C ILE A 418 -12.03 -16.33 -7.64
N MET A 419 -11.87 -15.94 -6.36
CA MET A 419 -10.75 -16.43 -5.55
C MET A 419 -10.80 -17.95 -5.37
N MET A 420 -12.00 -18.52 -5.14
CA MET A 420 -12.22 -19.97 -5.04
C MET A 420 -11.95 -20.68 -6.38
N TYR A 421 -12.44 -20.12 -7.50
CA TYR A 421 -12.30 -20.67 -8.84
C TYR A 421 -10.87 -20.61 -9.38
N ARG A 422 -10.13 -19.53 -9.05
CA ARG A 422 -8.73 -19.33 -9.44
C ARG A 422 -7.73 -20.06 -8.54
N HIS A 423 -8.18 -20.62 -7.41
CA HIS A 423 -7.32 -21.33 -6.47
C HIS A 423 -6.52 -22.45 -7.16
N GLU A 424 -5.28 -22.67 -6.71
CA GLU A 424 -4.33 -23.55 -7.40
C GLU A 424 -4.90 -24.96 -7.63
N ASN A 425 -5.58 -25.55 -6.64
CA ASN A 425 -6.17 -26.89 -6.80
C ASN A 425 -7.25 -26.93 -7.89
N ARG A 426 -8.12 -25.90 -8.00
CA ARG A 426 -9.15 -25.83 -9.04
C ARG A 426 -8.49 -25.62 -10.41
N ARG A 427 -7.55 -24.68 -10.54
CA ARG A 427 -6.76 -24.48 -11.77
C ARG A 427 -6.07 -25.78 -12.22
N ASN A 428 -5.43 -26.50 -11.30
CA ASN A 428 -4.69 -27.71 -11.62
C ASN A 428 -5.60 -28.85 -12.12
N GLN A 429 -6.88 -28.91 -11.73
CA GLN A 429 -7.84 -29.87 -12.33
C GLN A 429 -7.98 -29.67 -13.85
N TYR A 430 -7.97 -28.42 -14.35
CA TYR A 430 -8.02 -28.10 -15.78
C TYR A 430 -6.67 -28.29 -16.49
N TYR A 431 -5.54 -28.19 -15.77
CA TYR A 431 -4.22 -28.41 -16.37
C TYR A 431 -3.83 -29.90 -16.44
N ASP A 432 -4.26 -30.70 -15.45
CA ASP A 432 -4.03 -32.14 -15.32
C ASP A 432 -5.19 -33.01 -15.87
N GLU A 433 -6.33 -32.40 -16.22
CA GLU A 433 -7.58 -33.05 -16.66
C GLU A 433 -8.23 -34.00 -15.61
N LYS A 434 -7.95 -33.74 -14.33
CA LYS A 434 -8.37 -34.55 -13.16
C LYS A 434 -9.68 -34.05 -12.56
N PHE A 435 -10.79 -34.48 -13.16
CA PHE A 435 -12.15 -34.19 -12.70
C PHE A 435 -12.86 -35.43 -12.13
N ASP A 436 -13.85 -35.20 -11.26
CA ASP A 436 -14.86 -36.21 -10.91
C ASP A 436 -15.77 -36.51 -12.12
N HIS A 437 -16.69 -37.47 -11.96
CA HIS A 437 -17.56 -37.92 -13.05
C HIS A 437 -18.51 -36.82 -13.55
N ASN A 438 -19.14 -36.08 -12.64
CA ASN A 438 -20.16 -35.08 -12.98
C ASN A 438 -19.53 -33.84 -13.62
N THR A 439 -18.41 -33.37 -13.07
CA THR A 439 -17.66 -32.24 -13.65
C THR A 439 -17.11 -32.61 -15.03
N ARG A 440 -16.56 -33.82 -15.21
CA ARG A 440 -16.09 -34.29 -16.54
C ARG A 440 -17.21 -34.32 -17.57
N LEU A 441 -18.40 -34.82 -17.21
CA LEU A 441 -19.55 -34.87 -18.10
C LEU A 441 -20.05 -33.45 -18.46
N SER A 442 -20.13 -32.56 -17.47
CA SER A 442 -20.48 -31.14 -17.64
C SER A 442 -19.54 -30.43 -18.62
N LEU A 443 -18.22 -30.62 -18.46
CA LEU A 443 -17.18 -30.08 -19.34
C LEU A 443 -17.30 -30.59 -20.77
N GLN A 444 -17.40 -31.91 -20.97
CA GLN A 444 -17.48 -32.52 -22.30
C GLN A 444 -18.68 -31.98 -23.11
N ASN A 445 -19.84 -31.79 -22.46
CA ASN A 445 -21.02 -31.26 -23.13
C ASN A 445 -20.88 -29.77 -23.43
N HIS A 446 -20.37 -28.97 -22.50
CA HIS A 446 -20.10 -27.54 -22.74
C HIS A 446 -19.08 -27.33 -23.87
N MET A 447 -18.02 -28.15 -23.94
CA MET A 447 -17.03 -28.10 -25.02
C MET A 447 -17.65 -28.40 -26.39
N ARG A 448 -18.46 -29.47 -26.48
CA ARG A 448 -19.20 -29.83 -27.71
C ARG A 448 -20.14 -28.70 -28.15
N SER A 449 -20.95 -28.16 -27.24
CA SER A 449 -21.94 -27.12 -27.58
C SER A 449 -21.31 -25.75 -27.94
N ASN A 450 -20.08 -25.49 -27.50
CA ASN A 450 -19.36 -24.23 -27.77
C ASN A 450 -18.20 -24.36 -28.77
N ASN A 451 -17.96 -25.55 -29.35
CA ASN A 451 -16.83 -25.85 -30.24
C ASN A 451 -15.44 -25.61 -29.62
N ILE A 452 -15.33 -25.72 -28.29
CA ILE A 452 -14.08 -25.51 -27.54
C ILE A 452 -13.22 -26.77 -27.64
N LYS A 453 -11.93 -26.63 -27.99
CA LYS A 453 -11.07 -27.77 -28.34
C LYS A 453 -10.35 -28.40 -27.16
N ASN A 454 -10.11 -27.65 -26.09
CA ASN A 454 -9.35 -28.12 -24.93
C ASN A 454 -9.95 -27.58 -23.61
N VAL A 455 -9.75 -28.30 -22.50
CA VAL A 455 -10.33 -27.91 -21.20
C VAL A 455 -9.72 -26.62 -20.61
N ARG A 456 -8.51 -26.23 -21.00
CA ARG A 456 -7.85 -25.01 -20.47
C ARG A 456 -8.50 -23.74 -21.04
N GLU A 457 -8.93 -23.79 -22.30
CA GLU A 457 -9.75 -22.76 -22.96
C GLU A 457 -11.09 -22.60 -22.23
N VAL A 458 -11.73 -23.70 -21.79
CA VAL A 458 -12.92 -23.62 -20.91
C VAL A 458 -12.61 -22.89 -19.60
N TRP A 459 -11.45 -23.15 -18.98
CA TRP A 459 -11.08 -22.46 -17.72
C TRP A 459 -11.03 -20.94 -17.89
N PHE A 460 -10.46 -20.46 -19.00
CA PHE A 460 -10.35 -19.04 -19.34
C PHE A 460 -11.68 -18.40 -19.75
N GLU A 461 -12.48 -19.06 -20.60
CA GLU A 461 -13.80 -18.52 -21.01
C GLU A 461 -14.79 -18.48 -19.84
N ASN A 462 -14.80 -19.51 -18.98
CA ASN A 462 -15.50 -19.47 -17.69
C ASN A 462 -15.05 -18.24 -16.86
N LEU A 463 -13.75 -18.07 -16.63
CA LEU A 463 -13.20 -16.97 -15.81
C LEU A 463 -13.60 -15.60 -16.36
N LYS A 464 -13.50 -15.42 -17.68
CA LYS A 464 -13.91 -14.22 -18.42
C LYS A 464 -15.40 -13.95 -18.22
N TRP A 465 -16.25 -14.96 -18.41
CA TRP A 465 -17.69 -14.83 -18.20
C TRP A 465 -18.04 -14.46 -16.76
N ILE A 466 -17.43 -15.11 -15.76
CA ILE A 466 -17.63 -14.82 -14.33
C ILE A 466 -17.30 -13.37 -13.98
N ILE A 467 -16.18 -12.86 -14.51
CA ILE A 467 -15.72 -11.49 -14.25
C ILE A 467 -16.62 -10.47 -14.97
N GLU A 468 -16.86 -10.66 -16.26
CA GLU A 468 -17.55 -9.68 -17.12
C GLU A 468 -19.08 -9.64 -16.88
N THR A 469 -19.71 -10.75 -16.47
CA THR A 469 -21.18 -10.85 -16.33
C THR A 469 -21.70 -10.24 -15.02
N PRO A 470 -22.71 -9.34 -15.03
CA PRO A 470 -23.38 -8.85 -13.83
C PRO A 470 -24.07 -9.97 -13.04
N LEU A 471 -24.13 -9.86 -11.70
CA LEU A 471 -24.70 -10.93 -10.87
C LEU A 471 -26.18 -11.21 -11.17
N ASP A 472 -26.96 -10.20 -11.58
CA ASP A 472 -28.35 -10.40 -11.97
C ASP A 472 -28.51 -11.24 -13.24
N ASP A 473 -27.54 -11.22 -14.15
CA ASP A 473 -27.53 -12.07 -15.34
C ASP A 473 -27.09 -13.50 -15.00
N VAL A 474 -26.13 -13.67 -14.08
CA VAL A 474 -25.81 -14.98 -13.50
C VAL A 474 -27.05 -15.60 -12.85
N ASN A 475 -27.84 -14.81 -12.11
CA ASN A 475 -29.10 -15.24 -11.51
C ASN A 475 -30.18 -15.61 -12.55
N LYS A 476 -30.19 -14.98 -13.73
CA LYS A 476 -31.07 -15.36 -14.85
C LYS A 476 -30.64 -16.68 -15.49
N GLU A 477 -29.33 -16.93 -15.62
CA GLU A 477 -28.84 -18.23 -16.12
C GLU A 477 -29.12 -19.35 -15.11
N LEU A 478 -28.86 -19.11 -13.82
CA LEU A 478 -29.18 -20.03 -12.73
C LEU A 478 -30.67 -20.42 -12.68
N SER A 479 -31.59 -19.48 -12.94
CA SER A 479 -33.03 -19.78 -12.89
C SER A 479 -33.51 -20.73 -13.99
N LYS A 480 -32.71 -20.94 -15.04
CA LYS A 480 -32.97 -21.93 -16.09
C LYS A 480 -32.58 -23.37 -15.67
N VAL A 481 -31.76 -23.52 -14.62
CA VAL A 481 -31.32 -24.83 -14.11
C VAL A 481 -32.40 -25.41 -13.18
N ARG A 482 -33.17 -26.38 -13.69
CA ARG A 482 -34.29 -27.04 -12.98
C ARG A 482 -33.83 -28.07 -11.93
N GLY A 483 -33.01 -27.64 -10.98
CA GLY A 483 -32.52 -28.47 -9.87
C GLY A 483 -31.67 -29.67 -10.31
N ILE A 484 -31.47 -30.63 -9.39
CA ILE A 484 -30.59 -31.80 -9.60
C ILE A 484 -31.12 -32.72 -10.72
N MET A 485 -32.44 -32.85 -10.89
CA MET A 485 -33.03 -33.61 -12.01
C MET A 485 -32.78 -32.92 -13.36
N GLY A 486 -32.77 -31.58 -13.38
CA GLY A 486 -32.43 -30.77 -14.55
C GLY A 486 -30.96 -30.85 -14.97
N LEU A 487 -30.05 -31.44 -14.18
CA LEU A 487 -28.64 -31.64 -14.62
C LEU A 487 -28.56 -32.48 -15.89
N ILE A 488 -29.45 -33.47 -16.08
CA ILE A 488 -29.44 -34.34 -17.27
C ILE A 488 -30.07 -33.62 -18.48
N GLU A 489 -31.20 -32.93 -18.30
CA GLU A 489 -31.86 -32.17 -19.38
C GLU A 489 -31.01 -30.99 -19.85
N SER A 490 -30.35 -30.29 -18.91
CA SER A 490 -29.48 -29.14 -19.16
C SER A 490 -28.23 -29.46 -19.98
N MET A 491 -27.86 -30.75 -20.13
CA MET A 491 -26.69 -31.16 -20.94
C MET A 491 -26.84 -30.85 -22.43
N SER A 492 -28.07 -30.62 -22.91
CA SER A 492 -28.37 -30.24 -24.30
C SER A 492 -28.34 -28.72 -24.54
N HIS A 493 -28.34 -27.90 -23.49
CA HIS A 493 -28.39 -26.45 -23.61
C HIS A 493 -26.99 -25.84 -23.79
N LYS A 494 -26.88 -24.82 -24.65
CA LYS A 494 -25.62 -24.10 -24.89
C LYS A 494 -25.41 -23.04 -23.80
N TRP A 495 -24.90 -23.48 -22.66
CA TRP A 495 -24.55 -22.59 -21.54
C TRP A 495 -23.29 -21.75 -21.83
N PRO A 496 -23.22 -20.51 -21.32
CA PRO A 496 -22.03 -19.65 -21.43
C PRO A 496 -20.87 -20.06 -20.49
N ILE A 497 -21.18 -20.85 -19.47
CA ILE A 497 -20.25 -21.50 -18.52
C ILE A 497 -20.78 -22.93 -18.31
N HIS A 498 -19.94 -23.94 -18.07
CA HIS A 498 -20.47 -25.29 -17.85
C HIS A 498 -21.24 -25.39 -16.52
N VAL A 499 -22.33 -26.17 -16.52
CA VAL A 499 -23.40 -26.08 -15.50
C VAL A 499 -22.94 -26.33 -14.06
N VAL A 500 -21.90 -27.13 -13.84
CA VAL A 500 -21.35 -27.37 -12.48
C VAL A 500 -20.75 -26.10 -11.87
N GLU A 501 -19.95 -25.32 -12.63
CA GLU A 501 -19.38 -24.07 -12.12
C GLU A 501 -20.44 -22.97 -12.00
N LEU A 502 -21.48 -23.00 -12.84
CA LEU A 502 -22.65 -22.14 -12.67
C LEU A 502 -23.36 -22.42 -11.33
N MET A 503 -23.53 -23.69 -10.97
CA MET A 503 -24.11 -24.10 -9.68
C MET A 503 -23.19 -23.69 -8.51
N ASP A 504 -21.88 -23.97 -8.56
CA ASP A 504 -20.92 -23.53 -7.55
C ASP A 504 -20.98 -21.99 -7.33
N TYR A 505 -21.11 -21.21 -8.41
CA TYR A 505 -21.28 -19.76 -8.33
C TYR A 505 -22.63 -19.37 -7.71
N GLY A 506 -23.69 -20.10 -8.04
CA GLY A 506 -25.01 -19.97 -7.40
C GLY A 506 -24.94 -20.18 -5.89
N HIS A 507 -24.27 -21.23 -5.42
CA HIS A 507 -24.10 -21.49 -3.99
C HIS A 507 -23.41 -20.33 -3.27
N VAL A 508 -22.30 -19.81 -3.79
CA VAL A 508 -21.60 -18.64 -3.21
C VAL A 508 -22.48 -17.38 -3.21
N THR A 509 -23.30 -17.19 -4.24
CA THR A 509 -24.06 -15.94 -4.41
C THR A 509 -25.40 -15.92 -3.68
N PHE A 510 -26.05 -17.07 -3.46
CA PHE A 510 -27.28 -17.18 -2.68
C PHE A 510 -27.07 -17.10 -1.16
N ASN A 511 -25.88 -17.48 -0.66
CA ASN A 511 -25.53 -17.39 0.76
C ASN A 511 -25.55 -15.95 1.30
N TYR A 512 -25.84 -15.75 2.58
CA TYR A 512 -25.74 -14.42 3.21
C TYR A 512 -24.40 -14.24 3.92
N ILE A 513 -23.99 -12.98 4.11
CA ILE A 513 -22.70 -12.64 4.71
C ILE A 513 -22.87 -12.44 6.23
N CYS A 514 -21.98 -13.05 7.01
CA CYS A 514 -21.72 -12.70 8.41
C CYS A 514 -20.28 -12.19 8.54
N VAL A 515 -20.04 -11.21 9.43
CA VAL A 515 -18.71 -10.69 9.73
C VAL A 515 -18.30 -11.14 11.13
N TRP A 516 -17.27 -11.99 11.20
CA TRP A 516 -16.80 -12.60 12.42
C TRP A 516 -15.51 -11.93 12.90
N LYS A 517 -15.47 -11.57 14.19
CA LYS A 517 -14.31 -11.01 14.88
C LYS A 517 -13.77 -12.04 15.87
N ALA A 518 -12.49 -12.39 15.79
CA ALA A 518 -11.88 -13.29 16.78
C ALA A 518 -11.91 -12.67 18.19
N GLN A 519 -12.18 -13.46 19.24
CA GLN A 519 -12.02 -12.97 20.61
C GLN A 519 -10.55 -12.65 20.92
N GLU A 520 -10.30 -11.57 21.66
CA GLU A 520 -8.95 -11.11 22.01
C GLU A 520 -8.06 -12.22 22.60
N GLY A 521 -6.85 -12.38 22.07
CA GLY A 521 -5.94 -13.49 22.40
C GLY A 521 -6.22 -14.80 21.66
N SER A 522 -7.00 -14.74 20.57
CA SER A 522 -7.06 -15.73 19.48
C SER A 522 -7.01 -15.02 18.13
N GLU A 523 -6.64 -15.74 17.07
CA GLU A 523 -6.59 -15.22 15.71
C GLU A 523 -6.99 -16.31 14.71
N PHE A 524 -7.51 -15.91 13.56
CA PHE A 524 -7.69 -16.78 12.40
C PHE A 524 -6.37 -16.98 11.67
N ILE A 525 -6.09 -18.21 11.22
CA ILE A 525 -4.91 -18.52 10.42
C ILE A 525 -5.21 -18.39 8.92
N LEU A 526 -4.15 -18.31 8.12
CA LEU A 526 -4.21 -18.32 6.67
C LEU A 526 -3.53 -19.59 6.15
N SER A 527 -4.02 -20.12 5.03
CA SER A 527 -3.42 -21.25 4.31
C SER A 527 -3.61 -21.09 2.81
N ASP A 528 -2.97 -21.94 2.01
CA ASP A 528 -3.09 -21.88 0.55
C ASP A 528 -4.55 -22.05 0.06
N ASN A 529 -5.39 -22.76 0.81
CA ASN A 529 -6.81 -22.97 0.51
C ASN A 529 -7.76 -21.95 1.18
N CYS A 530 -7.29 -20.76 1.58
CA CYS A 530 -8.09 -19.84 2.41
C CYS A 530 -9.39 -19.29 1.77
N PHE A 531 -9.64 -19.60 0.49
CA PHE A 531 -10.88 -19.30 -0.25
C PHE A 531 -11.71 -20.55 -0.61
N GLY A 532 -11.30 -21.74 -0.15
CA GLY A 532 -11.97 -23.02 -0.44
C GLY A 532 -12.37 -23.83 0.79
N CYS A 533 -12.07 -23.38 2.01
CA CYS A 533 -12.45 -24.09 3.24
C CYS A 533 -13.92 -23.82 3.62
N TYR A 534 -14.63 -24.89 3.96
CA TYR A 534 -16.04 -24.85 4.34
C TYR A 534 -16.33 -25.84 5.47
N GLU A 535 -17.44 -25.60 6.18
CA GLU A 535 -18.08 -26.56 7.07
C GLU A 535 -19.41 -27.00 6.42
N GLY A 536 -19.76 -28.28 6.45
CA GLY A 536 -21.01 -28.77 5.86
C GLY A 536 -21.20 -30.27 5.94
N GLN A 537 -22.20 -30.75 5.20
CA GLN A 537 -22.45 -32.19 4.97
C GLN A 537 -21.61 -32.72 3.79
N SER A 538 -21.39 -31.88 2.77
CA SER A 538 -20.57 -32.18 1.59
C SER A 538 -20.19 -30.88 0.88
N ALA A 539 -19.33 -30.93 -0.14
CA ALA A 539 -18.99 -29.76 -0.96
C ALA A 539 -20.21 -29.14 -1.68
N ALA A 540 -21.23 -29.95 -1.99
CA ALA A 540 -22.49 -29.48 -2.59
C ALA A 540 -23.46 -28.86 -1.56
N PHE A 541 -23.28 -29.16 -0.27
CA PHE A 541 -24.10 -28.63 0.82
C PHE A 541 -23.22 -28.11 1.99
N PRO A 542 -22.49 -27.01 1.75
CA PRO A 542 -21.79 -26.27 2.79
C PRO A 542 -22.80 -25.49 3.64
N PHE A 543 -22.60 -25.52 4.96
CA PHE A 543 -23.28 -24.65 5.92
C PHE A 543 -22.59 -23.28 5.98
N HIS A 544 -21.25 -23.29 5.93
CA HIS A 544 -20.39 -22.12 6.08
C HIS A 544 -19.21 -22.20 5.12
N HIS A 545 -18.93 -21.13 4.37
CA HIS A 545 -17.59 -20.91 3.78
C HIS A 545 -16.85 -19.84 4.57
N PHE A 546 -15.58 -20.08 4.87
CA PHE A 546 -14.75 -19.17 5.67
C PHE A 546 -13.76 -18.43 4.78
N TYR A 547 -13.81 -17.10 4.80
CA TYR A 547 -12.90 -16.23 4.06
C TYR A 547 -12.14 -15.34 5.05
N VAL A 548 -10.93 -15.75 5.40
CA VAL A 548 -10.11 -15.02 6.36
C VAL A 548 -9.52 -13.78 5.68
N VAL A 549 -9.94 -12.59 6.14
CA VAL A 549 -9.50 -11.31 5.58
C VAL A 549 -8.41 -10.64 6.43
N SER A 550 -8.26 -11.07 7.69
CA SER A 550 -7.14 -10.73 8.58
C SER A 550 -7.07 -11.70 9.76
N PRO A 551 -5.99 -11.71 10.57
CA PRO A 551 -5.94 -12.52 11.79
C PRO A 551 -7.11 -12.23 12.75
N GLN A 552 -7.65 -11.02 12.72
CA GLN A 552 -8.69 -10.55 13.63
C GLN A 552 -10.11 -10.75 13.08
N TYR A 553 -10.27 -10.95 11.76
CA TYR A 553 -11.57 -10.95 11.08
C TYR A 553 -11.67 -11.99 9.96
N ALA A 554 -12.77 -12.72 9.96
CA ALA A 554 -13.20 -13.57 8.86
C ALA A 554 -14.57 -13.12 8.35
N VAL A 555 -14.78 -13.22 7.04
CA VAL A 555 -16.11 -13.10 6.44
C VAL A 555 -16.62 -14.49 6.18
N VAL A 556 -17.84 -14.78 6.63
CA VAL A 556 -18.45 -16.10 6.51
C VAL A 556 -19.66 -16.02 5.60
N LEU A 557 -19.69 -16.87 4.57
CA LEU A 557 -20.91 -17.07 3.78
C LEU A 557 -21.71 -18.19 4.43
N VAL A 558 -22.87 -17.82 4.98
CA VAL A 558 -23.79 -18.73 5.67
C VAL A 558 -24.86 -19.20 4.69
N ASN A 559 -25.17 -20.50 4.74
CA ASN A 559 -26.17 -21.11 3.88
C ASN A 559 -27.56 -20.46 4.09
N ARG A 560 -28.19 -20.02 3.01
CA ARG A 560 -29.51 -19.37 3.06
C ARG A 560 -30.62 -20.25 3.65
N LEU A 561 -30.44 -21.59 3.68
CA LEU A 561 -31.35 -22.50 4.36
C LEU A 561 -31.48 -22.22 5.87
N TYR A 562 -30.51 -21.56 6.52
CA TYR A 562 -30.64 -21.07 7.90
C TYR A 562 -31.61 -19.89 8.06
N MET A 563 -32.02 -19.25 6.96
CA MET A 563 -33.12 -18.27 6.94
C MET A 563 -34.50 -18.91 6.72
N MET A 564 -34.58 -20.25 6.64
CA MET A 564 -35.80 -20.99 6.37
C MET A 564 -36.05 -21.96 7.53
N ASP A 565 -37.02 -21.63 8.39
CA ASP A 565 -37.29 -22.38 9.62
C ASP A 565 -37.48 -23.88 9.34
N GLY A 566 -36.74 -24.71 10.08
CA GLY A 566 -36.77 -26.16 9.96
C GLY A 566 -36.09 -26.74 8.71
N ALA A 567 -35.66 -25.94 7.72
CA ALA A 567 -35.23 -26.48 6.43
C ALA A 567 -34.01 -27.41 6.51
N ILE A 568 -33.02 -27.08 7.34
CA ILE A 568 -31.83 -27.92 7.56
C ILE A 568 -32.21 -29.24 8.26
N GLN A 569 -33.07 -29.19 9.28
CA GLN A 569 -33.53 -30.38 10.01
C GLN A 569 -34.40 -31.29 9.13
N ASN A 570 -35.29 -30.70 8.32
CA ASN A 570 -36.19 -31.41 7.41
C ASN A 570 -35.43 -32.13 6.28
N MET A 571 -34.23 -31.67 5.91
CA MET A 571 -33.33 -32.35 4.97
C MET A 571 -32.49 -33.46 5.62
N GLY A 572 -32.64 -33.71 6.94
CA GLY A 572 -31.87 -34.73 7.67
C GLY A 572 -30.37 -34.41 7.81
N PHE A 573 -29.96 -33.16 7.58
CA PHE A 573 -28.57 -32.75 7.71
C PHE A 573 -28.16 -32.66 9.19
N ARG A 574 -26.88 -32.94 9.47
CA ARG A 574 -26.32 -32.75 10.82
C ARG A 574 -26.42 -31.27 11.24
N LYS A 575 -26.44 -31.02 12.55
CA LYS A 575 -26.27 -29.67 13.07
C LYS A 575 -24.91 -29.09 12.67
N SER A 576 -24.89 -27.77 12.47
CA SER A 576 -23.68 -27.00 12.21
C SER A 576 -22.87 -26.83 13.51
N TRP A 577 -21.55 -26.74 13.39
CA TRP A 577 -20.67 -26.43 14.52
C TRP A 577 -20.71 -24.97 14.97
N PHE A 578 -21.44 -24.11 14.24
CA PHE A 578 -21.51 -22.66 14.43
C PHE A 578 -22.95 -22.11 14.26
N GLU A 579 -23.99 -22.90 14.59
CA GLU A 579 -25.40 -22.48 14.40
C GLU A 579 -25.78 -21.25 15.26
N GLU A 580 -25.00 -20.96 16.30
CA GLU A 580 -25.20 -19.83 17.19
C GLU A 580 -24.55 -18.51 16.71
N PHE A 581 -23.78 -18.52 15.61
CA PHE A 581 -23.01 -17.35 15.12
C PHE A 581 -23.56 -16.77 13.82
N HIS A 582 -24.88 -16.70 13.71
CA HIS A 582 -25.61 -16.14 12.57
C HIS A 582 -26.18 -14.77 12.92
N ALA A 583 -26.00 -13.79 12.03
CA ALA A 583 -26.71 -12.52 12.07
C ALA A 583 -27.25 -12.20 10.68
N ILE A 584 -28.57 -12.07 10.56
CA ILE A 584 -29.21 -11.60 9.33
C ILE A 584 -28.94 -10.08 9.22
N PRO A 585 -28.40 -9.57 8.09
CA PRO A 585 -28.15 -8.14 7.95
C PRO A 585 -29.44 -7.34 7.96
N ASN A 586 -29.42 -6.17 8.60
CA ASN A 586 -30.50 -5.21 8.49
C ASN A 586 -30.49 -4.61 7.07
N CYS A 587 -31.62 -4.63 6.37
CA CYS A 587 -31.72 -4.25 4.98
C CYS A 587 -32.62 -3.02 4.81
N VAL A 588 -32.04 -1.89 4.42
CA VAL A 588 -32.77 -0.66 4.07
C VAL A 588 -32.90 -0.58 2.55
N TYR A 589 -34.09 -0.93 2.06
CA TYR A 589 -34.43 -0.86 0.63
C TYR A 589 -34.79 0.56 0.22
N VAL A 590 -34.30 0.99 -0.95
CA VAL A 590 -34.59 2.33 -1.50
C VAL A 590 -36.05 2.43 -1.92
N ASN A 591 -36.60 1.37 -2.53
CA ASN A 591 -38.02 1.25 -2.83
C ASN A 591 -38.73 0.57 -1.65
N LYS A 592 -39.55 1.33 -0.91
CA LYS A 592 -40.29 0.83 0.26
C LYS A 592 -41.45 -0.11 -0.10
N ASN A 593 -41.93 -0.06 -1.34
CA ASN A 593 -43.10 -0.82 -1.81
C ASN A 593 -42.68 -2.02 -2.68
N MET A 594 -41.73 -2.83 -2.22
CA MET A 594 -41.27 -4.00 -2.96
C MET A 594 -42.39 -5.03 -3.16
N ARG A 595 -42.63 -5.41 -4.43
CA ARG A 595 -43.58 -6.44 -4.86
C ARG A 595 -42.89 -7.60 -5.59
N GLY A 596 -41.61 -7.47 -5.98
CA GLY A 596 -40.80 -8.56 -6.50
C GLY A 596 -39.31 -8.20 -6.66
N LYS A 597 -38.53 -9.10 -7.28
CA LYS A 597 -37.09 -8.92 -7.51
C LYS A 597 -36.76 -7.68 -8.36
N GLN A 598 -37.69 -7.26 -9.20
CA GLN A 598 -37.62 -6.07 -10.05
C GLN A 598 -37.58 -4.74 -9.28
N ASP A 599 -37.92 -4.74 -7.98
CA ASP A 599 -37.95 -3.54 -7.15
C ASP A 599 -36.64 -3.29 -6.39
N PHE A 600 -35.66 -4.19 -6.50
CA PHE A 600 -34.35 -4.06 -5.84
C PHE A 600 -33.50 -2.94 -6.47
N SER A 601 -32.89 -2.10 -5.63
CA SER A 601 -32.01 -1.03 -6.07
C SER A 601 -30.53 -1.42 -5.90
N PRO A 602 -29.64 -1.05 -6.84
CA PRO A 602 -28.20 -1.06 -6.63
C PRO A 602 -27.75 -0.28 -5.37
N ASN A 603 -28.56 0.68 -4.93
CA ASN A 603 -28.31 1.51 -3.75
C ASN A 603 -28.98 1.01 -2.46
N ASP A 604 -29.64 -0.16 -2.45
CA ASP A 604 -30.14 -0.76 -1.19
C ASP A 604 -28.97 -0.97 -0.22
N VAL A 605 -29.17 -0.68 1.07
CA VAL A 605 -28.11 -0.72 2.09
C VAL A 605 -28.30 -1.93 2.99
N PHE A 606 -27.21 -2.67 3.19
CA PHE A 606 -27.10 -3.83 4.07
C PHE A 606 -26.16 -3.49 5.23
N THR A 607 -26.68 -3.55 6.46
CA THR A 607 -25.91 -3.29 7.68
C THR A 607 -25.63 -4.62 8.39
N TYR A 608 -24.34 -4.93 8.54
CA TYR A 608 -23.83 -6.18 9.10
C TYR A 608 -23.28 -5.99 10.50
N GLN A 609 -23.77 -6.77 11.46
CA GLN A 609 -23.24 -6.83 12.81
C GLN A 609 -21.91 -7.61 12.85
N ARG A 610 -21.02 -7.19 13.75
CA ARG A 610 -19.74 -7.87 14.02
C ARG A 610 -19.91 -8.89 15.14
N ILE A 611 -19.96 -10.17 14.79
CA ILE A 611 -20.13 -11.26 15.76
C ILE A 611 -18.77 -11.58 16.37
N VAL A 612 -18.63 -11.45 17.70
CA VAL A 612 -17.39 -11.83 18.42
C VAL A 612 -17.40 -13.33 18.66
N ILE A 613 -16.48 -14.04 18.02
CA ILE A 613 -16.38 -15.49 18.06
C ILE A 613 -15.47 -15.94 19.21
N PRO A 614 -15.96 -16.77 20.16
CA PRO A 614 -15.16 -17.28 21.27
C PRO A 614 -13.90 -18.02 20.82
N LYS A 615 -12.83 -17.93 21.63
CA LYS A 615 -11.51 -18.55 21.34
C LYS A 615 -11.59 -19.99 20.83
N GLN A 616 -12.39 -20.84 21.48
CA GLN A 616 -12.56 -22.25 21.09
C GLN A 616 -13.17 -22.42 19.70
N LYS A 617 -14.10 -21.55 19.31
CA LYS A 617 -14.75 -21.58 17.99
C LYS A 617 -13.82 -21.01 16.91
N VAL A 618 -12.99 -20.01 17.23
CA VAL A 618 -11.87 -19.58 16.37
C VAL A 618 -10.88 -20.73 16.15
N TRP A 619 -10.51 -21.48 17.19
CA TRP A 619 -9.63 -22.64 17.04
C TRP A 619 -10.28 -23.81 16.27
N LEU A 620 -11.59 -23.98 16.36
CA LEU A 620 -12.33 -24.95 15.54
C LEU A 620 -12.35 -24.54 14.06
N VAL A 621 -12.55 -23.26 13.75
CA VAL A 621 -12.35 -22.73 12.38
C VAL A 621 -10.92 -22.99 11.90
N ASN A 622 -9.91 -22.66 12.71
CA ASN A 622 -8.51 -22.96 12.39
C ASN A 622 -8.26 -24.47 12.23
N SER A 623 -9.01 -25.35 12.91
CA SER A 623 -8.93 -26.80 12.76
C SER A 623 -9.45 -27.27 11.40
N ILE A 624 -10.48 -26.63 10.85
CA ILE A 624 -10.96 -26.87 9.47
C ILE A 624 -9.88 -26.51 8.46
N PHE A 625 -9.16 -25.40 8.67
CA PHE A 625 -7.98 -25.08 7.87
C PHE A 625 -6.87 -26.12 8.08
N LEU A 626 -6.49 -26.46 9.32
CA LEU A 626 -5.41 -27.43 9.59
C LEU A 626 -5.66 -28.83 9.00
N ASP A 627 -6.91 -29.31 8.93
CA ASP A 627 -7.24 -30.60 8.30
C ASP A 627 -7.40 -30.54 6.78
N ALA A 628 -7.59 -29.36 6.20
CA ALA A 628 -7.59 -29.23 4.76
C ALA A 628 -6.15 -29.36 4.24
N ARG A 629 -5.95 -30.10 3.15
CA ARG A 629 -4.61 -30.42 2.63
C ARG A 629 -3.91 -29.15 2.14
N HIS A 630 -2.82 -28.79 2.80
CA HIS A 630 -2.13 -27.51 2.62
C HIS A 630 -0.65 -27.69 2.35
N LYS A 631 -0.09 -26.82 1.50
CA LYS A 631 1.36 -26.69 1.27
C LYS A 631 1.99 -25.75 2.29
N SER A 632 1.24 -24.73 2.73
CA SER A 632 1.77 -23.68 3.59
C SER A 632 0.71 -23.05 4.49
N LEU A 633 1.14 -22.68 5.70
CA LEU A 633 0.33 -21.99 6.70
C LEU A 633 0.97 -20.64 7.04
N SER A 634 0.17 -19.61 7.23
CA SER A 634 0.62 -18.30 7.73
C SER A 634 -0.19 -17.87 8.94
N HIS A 635 0.52 -17.35 9.94
CA HIS A 635 -0.02 -16.86 11.21
C HIS A 635 0.74 -15.61 11.63
N LYS A 636 0.21 -14.87 12.60
CA LYS A 636 0.80 -13.63 13.11
C LYS A 636 1.31 -13.80 14.53
N SER A 637 0.50 -14.37 15.41
CA SER A 637 0.87 -14.67 16.79
C SER A 637 1.26 -16.13 16.96
N ASN A 638 2.53 -16.38 17.29
CA ASN A 638 3.02 -17.72 17.61
C ASN A 638 2.20 -18.38 18.73
N ALA A 639 1.74 -17.61 19.71
CA ALA A 639 0.92 -18.10 20.82
C ALA A 639 -0.50 -18.48 20.38
N ALA A 640 -1.11 -17.74 19.45
CA ALA A 640 -2.43 -18.08 18.93
C ALA A 640 -2.37 -19.30 17.99
N MET A 641 -1.32 -19.39 17.17
CA MET A 641 -1.07 -20.57 16.34
C MET A 641 -0.82 -21.83 17.19
N TYR A 642 0.05 -21.74 18.21
CA TYR A 642 0.31 -22.85 19.13
C TYR A 642 -0.98 -23.35 19.83
N ARG A 643 -1.83 -22.43 20.30
CA ARG A 643 -3.14 -22.78 20.89
C ARG A 643 -4.08 -23.46 19.89
N SER A 644 -4.09 -23.01 18.64
CA SER A 644 -4.88 -23.63 17.56
C SER A 644 -4.41 -25.07 17.29
N LEU A 645 -3.09 -25.31 17.26
CA LEU A 645 -2.52 -26.66 17.11
C LEU A 645 -2.82 -27.57 18.32
N VAL A 646 -2.77 -27.05 19.55
CA VAL A 646 -3.15 -27.81 20.75
C VAL A 646 -4.64 -28.20 20.72
N PHE A 647 -5.51 -27.30 20.24
CA PHE A 647 -6.94 -27.59 20.09
C PHE A 647 -7.19 -28.62 18.98
N TYR A 648 -6.58 -28.45 17.79
CA TYR A 648 -6.71 -29.40 16.69
C TYR A 648 -6.25 -30.81 17.11
N GLU A 649 -5.11 -30.93 17.78
CA GLU A 649 -4.61 -32.22 18.28
C GLU A 649 -5.60 -32.93 19.21
N LYS A 650 -6.40 -32.18 19.99
CA LYS A 650 -7.43 -32.73 20.88
C LYS A 650 -8.66 -33.25 20.11
N VAL A 651 -9.02 -32.66 18.98
CA VAL A 651 -10.29 -32.93 18.27
C VAL A 651 -10.14 -33.62 16.93
N LYS A 652 -8.92 -33.72 16.37
CA LYS A 652 -8.65 -34.27 15.04
C LYS A 652 -9.16 -35.70 14.88
N ASP A 653 -9.11 -36.50 15.93
CA ASP A 653 -9.48 -37.91 15.83
C ASP A 653 -10.98 -38.18 15.76
N GLU A 654 -11.78 -37.28 16.31
CA GLU A 654 -13.24 -37.33 16.38
C GLU A 654 -13.92 -36.59 15.22
N LEU A 655 -13.43 -35.38 14.90
CA LEU A 655 -14.13 -34.46 13.99
C LEU A 655 -13.58 -34.42 12.56
N PHE A 656 -12.38 -34.96 12.32
CA PHE A 656 -11.61 -34.67 11.12
C PHE A 656 -11.08 -35.94 10.42
N THR A 657 -10.89 -35.86 9.11
CA THR A 657 -10.63 -37.04 8.25
C THR A 657 -9.16 -37.16 7.86
N ASN A 658 -8.46 -36.06 7.59
CA ASN A 658 -7.07 -36.13 7.11
C ASN A 658 -6.05 -36.27 8.26
N LYS A 659 -6.38 -35.78 9.46
CA LYS A 659 -5.65 -35.98 10.72
C LYS A 659 -4.16 -35.63 10.62
N HIS A 660 -3.85 -34.51 9.97
CA HIS A 660 -2.49 -34.06 9.68
C HIS A 660 -1.65 -33.87 10.95
N ASP A 661 -0.37 -34.25 10.91
CA ASP A 661 0.56 -34.04 12.03
C ASP A 661 1.31 -32.72 11.91
N TYR A 662 1.18 -31.87 12.94
CA TYR A 662 1.87 -30.60 13.08
C TYR A 662 2.80 -30.56 14.31
N SER A 663 3.18 -31.71 14.85
CA SER A 663 4.07 -31.84 16.02
C SER A 663 5.39 -31.07 15.86
N VAL A 664 5.93 -30.99 14.65
CA VAL A 664 7.16 -30.22 14.35
C VAL A 664 6.93 -28.72 14.47
N LEU A 665 5.87 -28.19 13.86
CA LEU A 665 5.49 -26.77 13.98
C LEU A 665 5.18 -26.41 15.44
N LYS A 666 4.43 -27.26 16.15
CA LYS A 666 4.11 -27.09 17.57
C LYS A 666 5.37 -26.96 18.44
N ARG A 667 6.41 -27.77 18.17
CA ARG A 667 7.73 -27.66 18.83
C ARG A 667 8.47 -26.38 18.46
N GLN A 668 8.49 -25.98 17.18
CA GLN A 668 9.15 -24.74 16.74
C GLN A 668 8.54 -23.50 17.42
N LEU A 669 7.21 -23.39 17.43
CA LEU A 669 6.49 -22.29 18.08
C LEU A 669 6.73 -22.26 19.60
N PHE A 670 6.79 -23.42 20.27
CA PHE A 670 7.12 -23.49 21.69
C PHE A 670 8.52 -22.94 22.00
N VAL A 671 9.52 -23.29 21.18
CA VAL A 671 10.89 -22.75 21.31
C VAL A 671 10.92 -21.24 21.07
N GLU A 672 10.25 -20.74 20.04
CA GLU A 672 10.21 -19.30 19.74
C GLU A 672 9.56 -18.48 20.86
N MET A 673 8.44 -18.96 21.45
CA MET A 673 7.78 -18.28 22.57
C MET A 673 8.65 -18.22 23.83
N ASN A 674 9.42 -19.27 24.12
CA ASN A 674 10.28 -19.30 25.32
C ASN A 674 11.52 -18.40 25.16
N ARG A 675 12.04 -18.23 23.93
CA ARG A 675 13.14 -17.29 23.66
C ARG A 675 12.76 -15.84 23.97
N THR A 676 11.52 -15.43 23.72
CA THR A 676 11.01 -14.08 24.03
C THR A 676 10.80 -13.78 25.51
N HIS A 677 10.99 -14.77 26.41
CA HIS A 677 10.98 -14.57 27.87
C HIS A 677 12.39 -14.49 28.48
N SER A 678 13.45 -14.52 27.66
CA SER A 678 14.85 -14.58 28.09
C SER A 678 15.64 -13.28 27.83
N ALA A 679 14.95 -12.16 27.59
CA ALA A 679 15.52 -10.88 27.17
C ALA A 679 14.86 -9.72 27.94
#